data_AF-L2GAM9-F1
#
_entry.id   AF-L2GAM9-F1
#
_cell.length_a   1.000
_cell.length_b   1.000
_cell.length_c   1.000
_cell.angle_alpha   90.00
_cell.angle_beta   90.00
_cell.angle_gamma   90.00
#
_symmetry.space_group_name_H-M   'P 1'
#
loop_
_entity.id
_entity.type
_entity.pdbx_description
1 polymer ?
#
loop_
_entity_poly.entity_id
_entity_poly.type
_entity_poly.pdbx_seq_one_letter_code
_entity_poly.pdbx_strand_id
1 'polypeptide(L)'
;MKLLNCTSLEIEEYYGSSIPEKYAILSHTWESGEASFQDVGNTEAMASKPGWAKINQTCRLALEQGYSYAWIDTCCIDKTNFTELVEAINSMFKWYARSTICYAYLADVGGARTTRLQDSRWFTRGWTLQELIAPSSVEFYDVDWKFLGTRADLSDELQERTGIDKEFLTNVTESVEDMLPDIPIARRMSWAADRITTREEDLAYCLLGVFGVNMPLLYGEGSRAFIRLQEEIIKETHDTSIFAWSHSKTAGLSQIPQVYFGILATSPNMFAFAKTLEKAPEKTSVENNTRQNEPLGWTGPHGCAGNYCLYASRGFAAGRGVAIISTPENVQKLKDVEAKFQTADDPSASKPSFRVTKVEGKGLGMIANRSLARGDTVMLKTPVLIAHRAFIERTPPAEQHRLLDSVAQLLPASTRETFFGQMGHFGGHKVVDIMQTNSFQMDLGGGAQGDGHHYGNYPEVSRYNHDCRPNVAFHIGADGRHRTTVVRPVKSGEELTISYLDQLGVRSERQHRAKLAWGFECGCSQCSLAKKQAAASDQRLMDIQEIDRTLSDINARVTTALIEKFLKLHKEERLESKLAGAYTIAALNFNLLGHAKQSVKYAKLAVEAGLMENGPGTADVEAMQKLAADPKGHFTWRGRVK
;
A
#
# COMPACT_ATOMS: atom_id res chain seq x y z
N MET A 1 19.97 4.68 10.33
CA MET A 1 19.81 4.70 11.80
C MET A 1 21.17 4.40 12.42
N LYS A 2 21.60 5.21 13.39
CA LYS A 2 22.85 4.99 14.13
C LYS A 2 22.55 4.45 15.52
N LEU A 3 23.34 3.50 15.99
CA LEU A 3 23.20 2.86 17.30
C LEU A 3 24.53 2.90 18.04
N LEU A 4 24.49 3.07 19.35
CA LEU A 4 25.64 2.93 20.22
C LEU A 4 25.83 1.46 20.58
N ASN A 5 27.01 0.90 20.30
CA ASN A 5 27.40 -0.41 20.78
C ASN A 5 27.70 -0.31 22.28
N CYS A 6 26.93 -1.02 23.11
CA CYS A 6 27.02 -0.90 24.56
C CYS A 6 28.32 -1.44 25.15
N THR A 7 29.07 -2.26 24.40
CA THR A 7 30.37 -2.80 24.83
C THR A 7 31.54 -1.91 24.42
N SER A 8 31.61 -1.49 23.14
CA SER A 8 32.71 -0.64 22.66
C SER A 8 32.50 0.84 22.92
N LEU A 9 31.25 1.28 23.15
CA LEU A 9 30.82 2.67 23.20
C LEU A 9 31.12 3.44 21.89
N GLU A 10 31.10 2.74 20.76
CA GLU A 10 31.24 3.31 19.42
C GLU A 10 29.87 3.38 18.72
N ILE A 11 29.71 4.37 17.82
CA ILE A 11 28.51 4.48 16.99
C ILE A 11 28.66 3.62 15.74
N GLU A 12 27.66 2.77 15.49
CA GLU A 12 27.53 1.94 14.31
C GLU A 12 26.30 2.38 13.49
N GLU A 13 26.42 2.37 12.16
CA GLU A 13 25.36 2.84 11.25
C GLU A 13 24.73 1.70 10.46
N TYR A 14 23.40 1.72 10.41
CA TYR A 14 22.56 0.66 9.85
C TYR A 14 21.47 1.20 8.91
N TYR A 15 21.10 0.38 7.93
CA TYR A 15 20.18 0.73 6.86
C TYR A 15 19.18 -0.41 6.57
N GLY A 16 17.90 -0.08 6.50
CA GLY A 16 16.85 -1.02 6.10
C GLY A 16 16.83 -2.29 6.97
N SER A 17 17.00 -3.45 6.34
CA SER A 17 17.00 -4.76 7.01
C SER A 17 18.27 -5.07 7.80
N SER A 18 19.32 -4.24 7.73
CA SER A 18 20.52 -4.42 8.56
C SER A 18 20.39 -3.85 9.97
N ILE A 19 19.35 -3.06 10.25
CA ILE A 19 19.10 -2.53 11.59
C ILE A 19 18.88 -3.70 12.55
N PRO A 20 19.64 -3.79 13.67
CA PRO A 20 19.47 -4.85 14.66
C PRO A 20 18.00 -5.03 15.10
N GLU A 21 17.53 -6.27 15.15
CA GLU A 21 16.15 -6.59 15.56
C GLU A 21 15.88 -6.25 17.03
N LYS A 22 16.93 -6.17 17.86
CA LYS A 22 16.84 -5.89 19.30
C LYS A 22 17.83 -4.82 19.70
N TYR A 23 17.33 -3.76 20.31
CA TYR A 23 18.10 -2.68 20.92
C TYR A 23 17.28 -2.02 22.03
N ALA A 24 18.00 -1.47 23.01
CA ALA A 24 17.42 -0.61 24.04
C ALA A 24 17.34 0.83 23.52
N ILE A 25 16.47 1.65 24.09
CA ILE A 25 16.37 3.08 23.79
C ILE A 25 16.31 3.91 25.07
N LEU A 26 17.00 5.04 25.11
CA LEU A 26 16.93 5.96 26.24
C LEU A 26 15.87 7.03 26.01
N SER A 27 15.04 7.26 27.02
CA SER A 27 14.16 8.40 27.13
C SER A 27 14.61 9.25 28.32
N HIS A 28 14.89 10.53 28.08
CA HIS A 28 15.32 11.43 29.14
C HIS A 28 15.06 12.90 28.80
N THR A 29 15.04 13.74 29.83
CA THR A 29 15.02 15.19 29.64
C THR A 29 16.44 15.75 29.65
N TRP A 30 16.80 16.54 28.65
CA TRP A 30 18.15 17.10 28.53
C TRP A 30 18.48 18.06 29.67
N GLU A 31 19.72 17.99 30.15
CA GLU A 31 20.32 18.85 31.17
C GLU A 31 21.56 19.56 30.62
N SER A 32 22.18 20.43 31.42
CA SER A 32 23.47 21.01 31.03
C SER A 32 24.56 19.93 31.01
N GLY A 33 25.31 19.85 29.91
CA GLY A 33 26.41 18.88 29.78
C GLY A 33 25.99 17.53 29.21
N GLU A 34 24.90 17.49 28.43
CA GLU A 34 24.62 16.34 27.56
C GLU A 34 25.79 16.06 26.63
N ALA A 35 25.97 14.79 26.31
CA ALA A 35 26.97 14.39 25.35
C ALA A 35 26.36 14.21 23.96
N SER A 36 27.06 14.78 23.00
CA SER A 36 26.70 14.84 21.59
C SER A 36 27.34 13.71 20.80
N PHE A 37 26.93 13.54 19.54
CA PHE A 37 27.55 12.59 18.61
C PHE A 37 29.08 12.80 18.49
N GLN A 38 29.54 14.05 18.56
CA GLN A 38 30.93 14.47 18.41
C GLN A 38 31.78 14.19 19.65
N ASP A 39 31.13 13.91 20.79
CA ASP A 39 31.83 13.52 22.01
C ASP A 39 32.15 12.03 22.04
N VAL A 40 31.49 11.21 21.22
CA VAL A 40 31.71 9.77 21.16
C VAL A 40 33.13 9.49 20.67
N GLY A 41 33.89 8.70 21.44
CA GLY A 41 35.29 8.39 21.15
C GLY A 41 36.30 9.44 21.64
N ASN A 42 35.84 10.58 22.17
CA ASN A 42 36.72 11.57 22.80
C ASN A 42 36.84 11.31 24.31
N THR A 43 37.96 10.70 24.72
CA THR A 43 38.20 10.30 26.12
C THR A 43 38.05 11.43 27.14
N GLU A 44 38.40 12.67 26.81
CA GLU A 44 38.26 13.81 27.71
C GLU A 44 36.80 14.22 27.88
N ALA A 45 36.05 14.30 26.78
CA ALA A 45 34.63 14.61 26.81
C ALA A 45 33.84 13.53 27.56
N MET A 46 34.18 12.25 27.31
CA MET A 46 33.59 11.09 27.97
C MET A 46 33.82 11.09 29.49
N ALA A 47 34.97 11.59 29.95
CA ALA A 47 35.30 11.66 31.38
C ALA A 47 34.71 12.87 32.10
N SER A 48 34.50 13.98 31.39
CA SER A 48 34.15 15.27 31.99
C SER A 48 32.65 15.64 31.90
N LYS A 49 31.91 15.08 30.93
CA LYS A 49 30.50 15.44 30.72
C LYS A 49 29.54 14.62 31.59
N PRO A 50 28.64 15.25 32.38
CA PRO A 50 27.63 14.53 33.15
C PRO A 50 26.72 13.64 32.30
N GLY A 51 26.42 14.03 31.05
CA GLY A 51 25.62 13.24 30.13
C GLY A 51 26.22 11.85 29.83
N TRP A 52 27.54 11.68 29.96
CA TRP A 52 28.19 10.40 29.74
C TRP A 52 27.86 9.36 30.82
N ALA A 53 27.59 9.80 32.05
CA ALA A 53 27.15 8.91 33.12
C ALA A 53 25.82 8.24 32.75
N LYS A 54 24.89 8.98 32.13
CA LYS A 54 23.61 8.42 31.67
C LYS A 54 23.80 7.41 30.54
N ILE A 55 24.69 7.71 29.59
CA ILE A 55 25.01 6.80 28.48
C ILE A 55 25.61 5.49 29.00
N ASN A 56 26.62 5.58 29.88
CA ASN A 56 27.24 4.40 30.48
C ASN A 56 26.22 3.54 31.23
N GLN A 57 25.33 4.20 31.98
CA GLN A 57 24.34 3.51 32.78
C GLN A 57 23.22 2.89 31.92
N THR A 58 22.84 3.54 30.82
CA THR A 58 21.96 2.98 29.78
C THR A 58 22.60 1.72 29.16
N CYS A 59 23.87 1.79 28.78
CA CYS A 59 24.62 0.65 28.23
C CYS A 59 24.74 -0.50 29.23
N ARG A 60 24.97 -0.19 30.52
CA ARG A 60 25.02 -1.19 31.59
C ARG A 60 23.69 -1.95 31.69
N LEU A 61 22.56 -1.24 31.76
CA LEU A 61 21.23 -1.86 31.81
C LEU A 61 20.93 -2.65 30.55
N ALA A 62 21.24 -2.10 29.38
CA ALA A 62 21.10 -2.80 28.11
C ALA A 62 21.83 -4.15 28.12
N LEU A 63 23.11 -4.16 28.51
CA LEU A 63 23.91 -5.39 28.57
C LEU A 63 23.40 -6.39 29.60
N GLU A 64 22.99 -5.92 30.79
CA GLU A 64 22.41 -6.78 31.84
C GLU A 64 21.12 -7.48 31.38
N GLN A 65 20.35 -6.82 30.51
CA GLN A 65 19.13 -7.36 29.93
C GLN A 65 19.35 -8.05 28.56
N GLY A 66 20.60 -8.20 28.11
CA GLY A 66 20.96 -8.95 26.90
C GLY A 66 20.89 -8.17 25.59
N TYR A 67 20.88 -6.83 25.63
CA TYR A 67 20.90 -5.96 24.46
C TYR A 67 22.31 -5.42 24.20
N SER A 68 22.83 -5.64 23.00
CA SER A 68 24.16 -5.16 22.59
C SER A 68 24.18 -3.71 22.14
N TYR A 69 23.01 -3.15 21.79
CA TYR A 69 22.88 -1.84 21.19
C TYR A 69 21.89 -0.97 21.96
N ALA A 70 22.20 0.32 22.06
CA ALA A 70 21.31 1.34 22.59
C ALA A 70 21.16 2.49 21.59
N TRP A 71 19.95 3.05 21.47
CA TRP A 71 19.72 4.31 20.80
C TRP A 71 19.53 5.44 21.82
N ILE A 72 20.25 6.54 21.63
CA ILE A 72 20.22 7.72 22.51
C ILE A 72 20.26 8.96 21.63
N ASP A 73 19.20 9.76 21.64
CA ASP A 73 19.00 10.92 20.75
C ASP A 73 20.12 11.98 20.83
N THR A 74 20.80 12.08 21.98
CA THR A 74 21.90 13.04 22.16
C THR A 74 23.15 12.65 21.39
N CYS A 75 23.49 11.36 21.31
CA CYS A 75 24.73 10.88 20.71
C CYS A 75 24.56 10.00 19.47
N CYS A 76 23.35 9.54 19.15
CA CYS A 76 23.04 8.75 17.95
C CYS A 76 22.51 9.59 16.78
N ILE A 77 22.36 10.90 16.96
CA ILE A 77 21.97 11.84 15.90
C ILE A 77 23.06 12.89 15.78
N ASP A 78 23.65 13.03 14.60
CA ASP A 78 24.49 14.18 14.29
C ASP A 78 23.63 15.41 14.03
N LYS A 79 23.35 16.17 15.10
CA LYS A 79 22.52 17.39 15.04
C LYS A 79 23.16 18.53 14.24
N THR A 80 24.43 18.40 13.84
CA THR A 80 25.10 19.37 12.94
C THR A 80 24.77 19.11 11.47
N ASN A 81 24.31 17.89 11.14
CA ASN A 81 23.85 17.52 9.82
C ASN A 81 22.33 17.67 9.72
N PHE A 82 21.87 18.74 9.05
CA PHE A 82 20.45 19.04 8.93
C PHE A 82 19.66 17.92 8.22
N THR A 83 20.24 17.27 7.21
CA THR A 83 19.59 16.16 6.50
C THR A 83 19.31 14.99 7.45
N GLU A 84 20.31 14.63 8.26
CA GLU A 84 20.17 13.57 9.26
C GLU A 84 19.19 13.96 10.37
N LEU A 85 19.22 15.21 10.83
CA LEU A 85 18.27 15.71 11.83
C LEU A 85 16.82 15.61 11.33
N VAL A 86 16.56 15.98 10.07
CA VAL A 86 15.23 15.87 9.45
C VAL A 86 14.79 14.42 9.33
N GLU A 87 15.68 13.53 8.86
CA GLU A 87 15.41 12.09 8.78
C GLU A 87 15.10 11.50 10.16
N ALA A 88 15.89 11.86 11.17
CA ALA A 88 15.74 11.38 12.53
C ALA A 88 14.41 11.81 13.15
N ILE A 89 14.03 13.09 13.03
CA ILE A 89 12.77 13.60 13.57
C ILE A 89 11.56 12.91 12.94
N ASN A 90 11.56 12.67 11.62
CA ASN A 90 10.47 11.95 10.94
C ASN A 90 10.48 10.43 11.23
N SER A 91 11.59 9.88 11.74
CA SER A 91 11.74 8.45 12.01
C SER A 91 11.67 8.08 13.49
N MET A 92 11.78 9.04 14.40
CA MET A 92 12.02 8.80 15.82
C MET A 92 10.94 7.94 16.46
N PHE A 93 9.67 8.21 16.17
CA PHE A 93 8.55 7.42 16.68
C PHE A 93 8.68 5.94 16.29
N LYS A 94 9.07 5.65 15.05
CA LYS A 94 9.28 4.27 14.57
C LYS A 94 10.46 3.61 15.25
N TRP A 95 11.50 4.37 15.62
CA TRP A 95 12.64 3.85 16.38
C TRP A 95 12.23 3.53 17.82
N TYR A 96 11.44 4.38 18.47
CA TYR A 96 10.86 4.04 19.77
C TYR A 96 9.93 2.81 19.68
N ALA A 97 9.05 2.74 18.68
CA ALA A 97 8.13 1.61 18.48
C ALA A 97 8.85 0.27 18.22
N ARG A 98 9.96 0.31 17.49
CA ARG A 98 10.77 -0.89 17.19
C ARG A 98 11.78 -1.25 18.29
N SER A 99 12.02 -0.38 19.27
CA SER A 99 12.90 -0.70 20.39
C SER A 99 12.31 -1.86 21.20
N THR A 100 13.18 -2.72 21.73
CA THR A 100 12.72 -3.82 22.59
C THR A 100 12.37 -3.30 23.98
N ILE A 101 13.10 -2.28 24.44
CA ILE A 101 12.86 -1.66 25.73
C ILE A 101 13.27 -0.19 25.73
N CYS A 102 12.46 0.64 26.39
CA CYS A 102 12.75 2.04 26.64
C CYS A 102 13.06 2.27 28.11
N TYR A 103 14.24 2.81 28.41
CA TYR A 103 14.60 3.24 29.76
C TYR A 103 14.23 4.72 29.92
N ALA A 104 13.24 5.02 30.74
CA ALA A 104 12.83 6.38 31.06
C ALA A 104 13.55 6.88 32.31
N TYR A 105 14.57 7.71 32.13
CA TYR A 105 15.36 8.28 33.22
C TYR A 105 14.77 9.61 33.70
N LEU A 106 14.33 9.63 34.97
CA LEU A 106 13.70 10.76 35.63
C LEU A 106 14.71 11.48 36.52
N ALA A 107 15.45 12.41 35.92
CA ALA A 107 16.51 13.14 36.59
C ALA A 107 16.04 13.95 37.82
N ASP A 108 14.73 14.19 37.99
CA ASP A 108 14.13 15.00 39.05
C ASP A 108 13.34 14.23 40.12
N VAL A 109 13.31 12.90 40.02
CA VAL A 109 12.66 12.00 40.98
C VAL A 109 13.75 11.23 41.76
N GLY A 110 13.53 10.94 43.04
CA GLY A 110 14.45 10.17 43.88
C GLY A 110 15.55 10.98 44.59
N GLY A 111 16.44 10.28 45.30
CA GLY A 111 17.50 10.87 46.12
C GLY A 111 16.98 11.77 47.25
N ALA A 112 17.57 12.96 47.39
CA ALA A 112 17.13 13.98 48.37
C ALA A 112 15.95 14.84 47.88
N ARG A 113 15.35 14.52 46.73
CA ARG A 113 14.29 15.32 46.10
C ARG A 113 12.92 14.84 46.58
N THR A 114 11.96 15.77 46.66
CA THR A 114 10.57 15.50 47.10
C THR A 114 9.59 15.37 45.93
N THR A 115 10.07 15.42 44.68
CA THR A 115 9.23 15.32 43.47
C THR A 115 8.60 13.94 43.38
N ARG A 116 7.27 13.89 43.31
CA ARG A 116 6.55 12.65 43.00
C ARG A 116 6.73 12.30 41.53
N LEU A 117 6.57 11.02 41.18
CA LEU A 117 6.66 10.54 39.79
C LEU A 117 5.83 11.41 38.84
N GLN A 118 4.53 11.57 39.14
CA GLN A 118 3.58 12.38 38.35
C GLN A 118 4.01 13.84 38.17
N ASP A 119 4.78 14.40 39.11
CA ASP A 119 5.21 15.80 39.07
C ASP A 119 6.54 15.99 38.31
N SER A 120 7.14 14.91 37.82
CA SER A 120 8.37 14.97 37.03
C SER A 120 8.18 15.81 35.77
N ARG A 121 9.20 16.63 35.48
CA ARG A 121 9.30 17.41 34.23
C ARG A 121 9.26 16.53 32.99
N TRP A 122 9.61 15.25 33.10
CA TRP A 122 9.53 14.28 32.01
C TRP A 122 8.13 14.22 31.42
N PHE A 123 7.07 14.27 32.23
CA PHE A 123 5.68 14.25 31.75
C PHE A 123 5.24 15.56 31.07
N THR A 124 5.98 16.64 31.27
CA THR A 124 5.72 17.96 30.64
C THR A 124 6.61 18.24 29.43
N ARG A 125 7.56 17.37 29.08
CA ARG A 125 8.40 17.55 27.89
C ARG A 125 7.63 17.11 26.64
N GLY A 126 7.73 17.87 25.54
CA GLY A 126 7.03 17.51 24.28
C GLY A 126 7.38 16.12 23.75
N TRP A 127 8.68 15.88 23.54
CA TRP A 127 9.20 14.65 22.93
C TRP A 127 8.90 13.38 23.71
N THR A 128 8.83 13.44 25.04
CA THR A 128 8.59 12.24 25.87
C THR A 128 7.18 11.65 25.71
N LEU A 129 6.27 12.28 24.95
CA LEU A 129 4.97 11.67 24.62
C LEU A 129 5.17 10.43 23.76
N GLN A 130 5.88 10.57 22.64
CA GLN A 130 6.17 9.43 21.76
C GLN A 130 7.06 8.41 22.46
N GLU A 131 7.95 8.85 23.35
CA GLU A 131 8.82 7.96 24.13
C GLU A 131 8.03 7.14 25.17
N LEU A 132 6.89 7.66 25.64
CA LEU A 132 5.95 6.96 26.52
C LEU A 132 5.11 5.93 25.76
N ILE A 133 4.56 6.31 24.61
CA ILE A 133 3.51 5.53 23.94
C ILE A 133 4.03 4.58 22.88
N ALA A 134 5.12 4.94 22.19
CA ALA A 134 5.56 4.17 21.03
C ALA A 134 6.19 2.83 21.43
N PRO A 135 7.11 2.75 22.41
CA PRO A 135 7.74 1.48 22.78
C PRO A 135 6.73 0.46 23.30
N SER A 136 6.99 -0.82 23.02
CA SER A 136 6.22 -1.93 23.58
C SER A 136 6.43 -2.11 25.08
N SER A 137 7.62 -1.75 25.59
CA SER A 137 7.98 -1.79 27.00
C SER A 137 8.74 -0.53 27.42
N VAL A 138 8.35 0.06 28.55
CA VAL A 138 9.02 1.21 29.16
C VAL A 138 9.26 0.92 30.64
N GLU A 139 10.50 1.11 31.09
CA GLU A 139 10.93 1.00 32.48
C GLU A 139 11.34 2.37 33.02
N PHE A 140 10.79 2.77 34.17
CA PHE A 140 11.09 4.05 34.79
C PHE A 140 12.19 3.91 35.84
N TYR A 141 13.14 4.85 35.80
CA TYR A 141 14.28 4.92 36.70
C TYR A 141 14.39 6.32 37.32
N ASP A 142 14.72 6.41 38.60
CA ASP A 142 14.97 7.67 39.28
C ASP A 142 16.38 8.23 39.02
N VAL A 143 16.73 9.35 39.66
CA VAL A 143 18.04 10.01 39.53
C VAL A 143 19.23 9.12 39.93
N ASP A 144 19.01 8.13 40.81
CA ASP A 144 20.01 7.18 41.27
C ASP A 144 19.98 5.87 40.44
N TRP A 145 19.22 5.86 39.34
CA TRP A 145 18.95 4.69 38.50
C TRP A 145 18.33 3.51 39.25
N LYS A 146 17.53 3.82 40.27
CA LYS A 146 16.69 2.84 40.94
C LYS A 146 15.43 2.62 40.12
N PHE A 147 15.12 1.35 39.85
CA PHE A 147 13.89 0.94 39.16
C PHE A 147 12.66 1.35 39.96
N LEU A 148 11.72 2.04 39.31
CA LEU A 148 10.47 2.54 39.88
C LEU A 148 9.26 1.69 39.48
N GLY A 149 9.32 1.04 38.32
CA GLY A 149 8.23 0.25 37.76
C GLY A 149 8.19 0.31 36.23
N THR A 150 7.42 -0.58 35.61
CA THR A 150 7.13 -0.52 34.18
C THR A 150 5.95 0.41 33.88
N ARG A 151 5.74 0.77 32.61
CA ARG A 151 4.53 1.48 32.15
C ARG A 151 3.23 0.76 32.55
N ALA A 152 3.25 -0.57 32.56
CA ALA A 152 2.10 -1.37 32.96
C ALA A 152 1.86 -1.28 34.48
N ASP A 153 2.93 -1.40 35.28
CA ASP A 153 2.86 -1.32 36.75
C ASP A 153 2.34 0.05 37.22
N LEU A 154 2.75 1.12 36.52
CA LEU A 154 2.45 2.51 36.87
C LEU A 154 1.23 3.06 36.11
N SER A 155 0.45 2.21 35.44
CA SER A 155 -0.59 2.64 34.50
C SER A 155 -1.69 3.53 35.11
N ASP A 156 -2.05 3.34 36.38
CA ASP A 156 -3.02 4.19 37.09
C ASP A 156 -2.47 5.62 37.29
N GLU A 157 -1.25 5.76 37.79
CA GLU A 157 -0.57 7.05 37.98
C GLU A 157 -0.33 7.75 36.64
N LEU A 158 0.02 6.98 35.61
CA LEU A 158 0.25 7.48 34.25
C LEU A 158 -1.05 7.96 33.59
N GLN A 159 -2.17 7.25 33.75
CA GLN A 159 -3.47 7.69 33.25
C GLN A 159 -3.89 9.00 33.91
N GLU A 160 -3.77 9.11 35.24
CA GLU A 160 -4.10 10.34 35.97
C GLU A 160 -3.25 11.52 35.46
N ARG A 161 -1.95 11.30 35.24
CA ARG A 161 -1.03 12.34 34.80
C ARG A 161 -1.23 12.75 33.34
N THR A 162 -1.43 11.79 32.44
CA THR A 162 -1.33 12.02 30.99
C THR A 162 -2.69 12.06 30.28
N GLY A 163 -3.73 11.51 30.90
CA GLY A 163 -5.03 11.29 30.25
C GLY A 163 -5.00 10.21 29.17
N ILE A 164 -3.97 9.36 29.13
CA ILE A 164 -3.88 8.21 28.24
C ILE A 164 -4.56 7.02 28.94
N ASP A 165 -5.48 6.36 28.23
CA ASP A 165 -6.28 5.27 28.77
C ASP A 165 -5.40 4.11 29.27
N LYS A 166 -5.75 3.53 30.43
CA LYS A 166 -4.99 2.44 31.05
C LYS A 166 -4.89 1.22 30.15
N GLU A 167 -5.94 0.93 29.40
CA GLU A 167 -5.99 -0.13 28.40
C GLU A 167 -4.90 0.07 27.34
N PHE A 168 -4.68 1.31 26.90
CA PHE A 168 -3.63 1.64 25.94
C PHE A 168 -2.23 1.51 26.57
N LEU A 169 -2.04 1.93 27.82
CA LEU A 169 -0.75 1.86 28.53
C LEU A 169 -0.32 0.42 28.84
N THR A 170 -1.28 -0.49 29.00
CA THR A 170 -1.07 -1.90 29.37
C THR A 170 -1.13 -2.86 28.19
N ASN A 171 -1.60 -2.43 27.02
CA ASN A 171 -1.64 -3.27 25.82
C ASN A 171 -0.23 -3.54 25.29
N VAL A 172 0.14 -4.82 25.25
CA VAL A 172 1.43 -5.32 24.73
C VAL A 172 1.26 -6.23 23.51
N THR A 173 0.03 -6.48 23.06
CA THR A 173 -0.28 -7.46 22.01
C THR A 173 -0.44 -6.84 20.63
N GLU A 174 -0.88 -5.59 20.55
CA GLU A 174 -1.08 -4.86 19.29
C GLU A 174 0.04 -3.84 19.07
N SER A 175 0.37 -3.57 17.81
CA SER A 175 1.32 -2.50 17.50
C SER A 175 0.69 -1.13 17.81
N VAL A 176 1.48 -0.19 18.29
CA VAL A 176 0.99 1.17 18.57
C VAL A 176 0.46 1.84 17.28
N GLU A 177 1.05 1.50 16.14
CA GLU A 177 0.63 1.97 14.82
C GLU A 177 -0.77 1.48 14.42
N ASP A 178 -1.19 0.30 14.89
CA ASP A 178 -2.54 -0.24 14.66
C ASP A 178 -3.57 0.36 15.63
N MET A 179 -3.16 0.68 16.88
CA MET A 179 -4.05 1.22 17.91
C MET A 179 -4.39 2.71 17.71
N LEU A 180 -3.40 3.54 17.35
CA LEU A 180 -3.59 4.99 17.24
C LEU A 180 -4.69 5.44 16.25
N PRO A 181 -4.90 4.81 15.09
CA PRO A 181 -5.99 5.15 14.16
C PRO A 181 -7.40 5.02 14.74
N ASP A 182 -7.62 4.20 15.76
CA ASP A 182 -8.92 4.06 16.42
C ASP A 182 -9.19 5.09 17.51
N ILE A 183 -8.17 5.87 17.88
CA ILE A 183 -8.25 6.93 18.88
C ILE A 183 -8.48 8.27 18.17
N PRO A 184 -9.56 9.01 18.53
CA PRO A 184 -9.86 10.30 17.91
C PRO A 184 -8.68 11.28 17.96
N ILE A 185 -8.47 12.04 16.88
CA ILE A 185 -7.41 13.04 16.75
C ILE A 185 -7.43 14.00 17.94
N ALA A 186 -8.60 14.52 18.34
CA ALA A 186 -8.69 15.45 19.47
C ALA A 186 -8.19 14.81 20.77
N ARG A 187 -8.51 13.53 21.01
CA ARG A 187 -8.04 12.81 22.19
C ARG A 187 -6.53 12.65 22.16
N ARG A 188 -5.96 12.24 21.02
CA ARG A 188 -4.50 12.17 20.83
C ARG A 188 -3.82 13.53 21.01
N MET A 189 -4.41 14.61 20.50
CA MET A 189 -3.93 15.99 20.70
C MET A 189 -3.94 16.38 22.18
N SER A 190 -4.96 15.94 22.94
CA SER A 190 -5.08 16.24 24.37
C SER A 190 -3.93 15.66 25.21
N TRP A 191 -3.28 14.58 24.77
CA TRP A 191 -2.11 14.00 25.44
C TRP A 191 -0.87 14.91 25.41
N ALA A 192 -0.87 15.90 24.50
CA ALA A 192 0.17 16.90 24.36
C ALA A 192 -0.23 18.26 24.97
N ALA A 193 -1.41 18.38 25.57
CA ALA A 193 -1.98 19.67 25.98
C ALA A 193 -1.15 20.41 27.05
N ASP A 194 -0.53 19.66 27.97
CA ASP A 194 0.28 20.19 29.07
C ASP A 194 1.80 20.07 28.80
N ARG A 195 2.19 19.74 27.56
CA ARG A 195 3.58 19.53 27.17
C ARG A 195 4.21 20.81 26.60
N ILE A 196 5.49 20.97 26.88
CA ILE A 196 6.30 22.15 26.58
C ILE A 196 7.57 21.72 25.84
N THR A 197 7.95 22.49 24.84
CA THR A 197 9.16 22.32 24.05
C THR A 197 10.08 23.52 24.16
N THR A 198 11.36 23.33 23.86
CA THR A 198 12.36 24.43 23.90
C THR A 198 12.20 25.32 22.68
N ARG A 199 12.04 24.73 21.50
CA ARG A 199 11.65 25.44 20.28
C ARG A 199 10.14 25.33 20.11
N GLU A 200 9.51 26.42 19.68
CA GLU A 200 8.05 26.47 19.52
C GLU A 200 7.58 25.45 18.48
N GLU A 201 8.33 25.27 17.39
CA GLU A 201 7.99 24.35 16.30
C GLU A 201 8.05 22.88 16.72
N ASP A 202 8.90 22.55 17.70
CA ASP A 202 9.01 21.18 18.19
C ASP A 202 7.71 20.70 18.83
N LEU A 203 6.80 21.59 19.24
CA LEU A 203 5.48 21.23 19.73
C LEU A 203 4.64 20.52 18.66
N ALA A 204 4.92 20.83 17.38
CA ALA A 204 4.35 20.12 16.24
C ALA A 204 5.20 18.90 15.86
N TYR A 205 6.53 19.06 15.76
CA TYR A 205 7.42 18.01 15.29
C TYR A 205 7.47 16.79 16.21
N CYS A 206 7.28 16.97 17.51
CA CYS A 206 7.22 15.85 18.45
C CYS A 206 5.96 15.00 18.32
N LEU A 207 4.98 15.41 17.51
CA LEU A 207 3.70 14.73 17.30
C LEU A 207 3.59 14.02 15.95
N LEU A 208 4.55 14.18 15.04
CA LEU A 208 4.50 13.61 13.68
C LEU A 208 4.18 12.12 13.68
N GLY A 209 4.90 11.34 14.47
CA GLY A 209 4.68 9.90 14.58
C GLY A 209 3.38 9.51 15.29
N VAL A 210 2.90 10.31 16.26
CA VAL A 210 1.62 10.07 16.95
C VAL A 210 0.44 10.15 15.97
N PHE A 211 0.59 10.95 14.92
CA PHE A 211 -0.42 11.12 13.87
C PHE A 211 -0.06 10.44 12.54
N GLY A 212 1.10 9.80 12.44
CA GLY A 212 1.54 9.09 11.23
C GLY A 212 1.79 10.00 10.02
N VAL A 213 2.14 11.27 10.24
CA VAL A 213 2.37 12.26 9.17
C VAL A 213 3.86 12.61 9.04
N ASN A 214 4.26 13.14 7.88
CA ASN A 214 5.60 13.68 7.64
C ASN A 214 5.49 15.10 7.09
N MET A 215 6.39 15.99 7.50
CA MET A 215 6.46 17.36 6.96
C MET A 215 7.87 17.94 7.04
N PRO A 216 8.23 18.88 6.15
CA PRO A 216 9.50 19.60 6.23
C PRO A 216 9.65 20.38 7.53
N LEU A 217 10.82 20.28 8.15
CA LEU A 217 11.18 21.05 9.35
C LEU A 217 11.62 22.46 8.98
N LEU A 218 10.82 23.46 9.33
CA LEU A 218 11.10 24.87 9.08
C LEU A 218 11.26 25.62 10.41
N TYR A 219 12.45 25.53 11.01
CA TYR A 219 12.74 26.30 12.23
C TYR A 219 12.74 27.81 11.93
N GLY A 220 12.03 28.59 12.74
CA GLY A 220 11.77 30.02 12.55
C GLY A 220 10.33 30.34 12.12
N GLU A 221 9.47 29.34 11.90
CA GLU A 221 8.05 29.56 11.54
C GLU A 221 7.12 29.71 12.76
N GLY A 222 7.59 29.42 13.98
CA GLY A 222 6.81 29.52 15.21
C GLY A 222 5.58 28.61 15.22
N SER A 223 4.48 29.06 15.83
CA SER A 223 3.20 28.33 15.94
C SER A 223 2.58 27.89 14.61
N ARG A 224 3.04 28.44 13.47
CA ARG A 224 2.63 27.96 12.14
C ARG A 224 2.98 26.48 11.92
N ALA A 225 4.02 25.97 12.56
CA ALA A 225 4.37 24.55 12.51
C ALA A 225 3.19 23.66 12.97
N PHE A 226 2.46 24.07 14.02
CA PHE A 226 1.32 23.31 14.55
C PHE A 226 0.07 23.41 13.65
N ILE A 227 -0.09 24.53 12.94
CA ILE A 227 -1.11 24.66 11.90
C ILE A 227 -0.81 23.69 10.76
N ARG A 228 0.43 23.67 10.26
CA ARG A 228 0.87 22.75 9.21
C ARG A 228 0.74 21.28 9.63
N LEU A 229 1.02 20.95 10.90
CA LEU A 229 0.75 19.61 11.42
C LEU A 229 -0.72 19.22 11.22
N GLN A 230 -1.66 20.09 11.61
CA GLN A 230 -3.09 19.82 11.39
C GLN A 230 -3.45 19.74 9.90
N GLU A 231 -2.85 20.57 9.05
CA GLU A 231 -3.02 20.48 7.59
C GLU A 231 -2.56 19.13 7.04
N GLU A 232 -1.41 18.61 7.48
CA GLU A 232 -0.97 17.26 7.08
C GLU A 232 -1.89 16.17 7.63
N ILE A 233 -2.38 16.30 8.87
CA ILE A 233 -3.33 15.33 9.44
C ILE A 233 -4.63 15.31 8.62
N ILE A 234 -5.17 16.47 8.25
CA ILE A 234 -6.42 16.57 7.46
C ILE A 234 -6.30 15.93 6.07
N LYS A 235 -5.09 15.88 5.49
CA LYS A 235 -4.88 15.21 4.20
C LYS A 235 -5.05 13.70 4.29
N GLU A 236 -4.81 13.11 5.46
CA GLU A 236 -4.71 11.66 5.66
C GLU A 236 -5.96 11.06 6.34
N THR A 237 -6.89 11.86 6.89
CA THR A 237 -8.05 11.33 7.63
C THR A 237 -9.27 12.27 7.65
N HIS A 238 -10.47 11.67 7.76
CA HIS A 238 -11.77 12.35 7.89
C HIS A 238 -12.28 12.46 9.34
N ASP A 239 -11.41 12.17 10.31
CA ASP A 239 -11.78 12.33 11.71
C ASP A 239 -12.01 13.82 12.03
N THR A 240 -13.28 14.21 12.06
CA THR A 240 -13.71 15.58 12.33
C THR A 240 -13.40 16.05 13.74
N SER A 241 -12.96 15.16 14.65
CA SER A 241 -12.52 15.58 15.98
C SER A 241 -11.33 16.53 15.90
N ILE A 242 -10.57 16.61 14.81
CA ILE A 242 -9.53 17.63 14.65
C ILE A 242 -10.04 19.08 14.84
N PHE A 243 -11.34 19.32 14.63
CA PHE A 243 -11.97 20.62 14.86
C PHE A 243 -12.59 20.78 16.26
N ALA A 244 -12.52 19.75 17.11
CA ALA A 244 -13.06 19.74 18.46
C ALA A 244 -12.08 20.35 19.48
N TRP A 245 -11.62 21.57 19.21
CA TRP A 245 -10.77 22.38 20.10
C TRP A 245 -11.52 23.62 20.61
N SER A 246 -11.01 24.24 21.67
CA SER A 246 -11.58 25.42 22.32
C SER A 246 -10.47 26.31 22.86
N HIS A 247 -10.71 27.62 22.81
CA HIS A 247 -9.77 28.61 23.34
C HIS A 247 -9.87 28.79 24.86
N SER A 248 -10.99 28.40 25.49
CA SER A 248 -11.20 28.62 26.91
C SER A 248 -10.82 27.39 27.74
N LYS A 249 -9.92 27.58 28.71
CA LYS A 249 -9.73 26.62 29.82
C LYS A 249 -10.98 26.50 30.72
N THR A 250 -11.97 27.38 30.54
CA THR A 250 -13.24 27.40 31.29
C THR A 250 -14.41 27.46 30.31
N ALA A 251 -14.95 26.30 29.96
CA ALA A 251 -16.30 26.22 29.41
C ALA A 251 -17.26 26.68 30.53
N GLY A 252 -17.55 27.98 30.63
CA GLY A 252 -18.48 28.48 31.65
C GLY A 252 -18.49 29.96 31.98
N LEU A 253 -17.58 30.82 31.48
CA LEU A 253 -17.61 32.25 31.79
C LEU A 253 -17.94 33.11 30.57
N SER A 254 -19.03 33.86 30.70
CA SER A 254 -19.79 34.61 29.71
C SER A 254 -19.16 35.92 29.23
N GLN A 255 -17.84 36.09 29.33
CA GLN A 255 -17.16 37.29 28.83
C GLN A 255 -15.75 36.95 28.31
N ILE A 256 -15.68 36.38 27.11
CA ILE A 256 -14.43 36.32 26.33
C ILE A 256 -14.52 37.42 25.27
N PRO A 257 -13.51 38.30 25.13
CA PRO A 257 -13.45 39.25 24.02
C PRO A 257 -13.63 38.50 22.69
N GLN A 258 -14.40 39.07 21.74
CA GLN A 258 -14.53 38.53 20.38
C GLN A 258 -13.18 38.55 19.66
N VAL A 259 -12.36 37.54 19.90
CA VAL A 259 -11.16 37.27 19.12
C VAL A 259 -11.56 36.31 18.02
N TYR A 260 -11.42 36.72 16.77
CA TYR A 260 -11.63 35.84 15.63
C TYR A 260 -10.46 34.86 15.56
N PHE A 261 -10.76 33.57 15.46
CA PHE A 261 -9.77 32.50 15.29
C PHE A 261 -9.89 31.87 13.91
N GLY A 262 -8.80 31.29 13.41
CA GLY A 262 -8.84 30.39 12.26
C GLY A 262 -9.55 29.08 12.61
N ILE A 263 -9.81 28.24 11.61
CA ILE A 263 -10.47 26.92 11.80
C ILE A 263 -9.58 25.90 12.53
N LEU A 264 -8.26 26.10 12.50
CA LEU A 264 -7.27 25.22 13.11
C LEU A 264 -6.74 25.81 14.43
N ALA A 265 -6.47 24.93 15.40
CA ALA A 265 -5.91 25.31 16.69
C ALA A 265 -4.47 25.80 16.54
N THR A 266 -4.01 26.70 17.41
CA THR A 266 -2.60 27.16 17.40
C THR A 266 -1.71 26.38 18.36
N SER A 267 -2.28 25.49 19.18
CA SER A 267 -1.55 24.70 20.17
C SER A 267 -2.35 23.45 20.59
N PRO A 268 -1.69 22.34 20.96
CA PRO A 268 -2.35 21.16 21.52
C PRO A 268 -3.10 21.45 22.83
N ASN A 269 -2.75 22.51 23.58
CA ASN A 269 -3.47 22.89 24.81
C ASN A 269 -4.97 23.16 24.55
N MET A 270 -5.31 23.61 23.35
CA MET A 270 -6.69 23.87 22.95
C MET A 270 -7.53 22.59 22.82
N PHE A 271 -6.93 21.41 22.89
CA PHE A 271 -7.61 20.11 22.94
C PHE A 271 -7.71 19.52 24.36
N ALA A 272 -7.32 20.25 25.41
CA ALA A 272 -7.23 19.71 26.77
C ALA A 272 -8.53 19.08 27.32
N PHE A 273 -9.70 19.48 26.82
CA PHE A 273 -11.00 18.92 27.22
C PHE A 273 -11.40 17.66 26.44
N ALA A 274 -10.68 17.30 25.38
CA ALA A 274 -11.01 16.17 24.52
C ALA A 274 -10.53 14.81 25.06
N LYS A 275 -10.01 14.77 26.29
CA LYS A 275 -9.48 13.55 26.96
C LYS A 275 -10.50 12.41 26.97
N THR A 276 -11.79 12.72 27.08
CA THR A 276 -12.88 11.75 27.14
C THR A 276 -13.63 11.61 25.81
N LEU A 277 -13.17 12.24 24.72
CA LEU A 277 -13.87 12.20 23.43
C LEU A 277 -13.70 10.83 22.80
N GLU A 278 -14.77 10.03 22.75
CA GLU A 278 -14.77 8.68 22.18
C GLU A 278 -15.19 8.71 20.72
N LYS A 279 -14.63 7.80 19.91
CA LYS A 279 -15.22 7.46 18.62
C LYS A 279 -16.62 6.95 18.94
N ALA A 280 -17.64 7.59 18.38
CA ALA A 280 -19.00 7.08 18.54
C ALA A 280 -18.97 5.60 18.13
N PRO A 281 -19.52 4.68 18.96
CA PRO A 281 -19.53 3.28 18.61
C PRO A 281 -20.09 3.20 17.20
N GLU A 282 -19.38 2.50 16.29
CA GLU A 282 -20.01 2.08 15.04
C GLU A 282 -21.35 1.51 15.47
N LYS A 283 -22.46 2.08 14.98
CA LYS A 283 -23.79 1.60 15.35
C LYS A 283 -23.83 0.11 15.04
N THR A 284 -23.55 -0.70 16.05
CA THR A 284 -23.68 -2.14 16.02
C THR A 284 -25.18 -2.36 15.89
N SER A 285 -25.58 -2.72 14.67
CA SER A 285 -26.78 -3.51 14.43
C SER A 285 -28.09 -2.97 15.02
N VAL A 286 -28.46 -1.72 14.71
CA VAL A 286 -29.89 -1.35 14.60
C VAL A 286 -30.20 -0.68 13.25
N GLU A 287 -29.21 -0.05 12.60
CA GLU A 287 -29.38 0.51 11.24
C GLU A 287 -28.99 -0.43 10.09
N ASN A 288 -28.54 -1.66 10.38
CA ASN A 288 -28.52 -2.71 9.36
C ASN A 288 -29.94 -3.17 8.96
N ASN A 289 -30.96 -2.83 9.76
CA ASN A 289 -32.36 -3.09 9.42
C ASN A 289 -33.04 -1.94 8.65
N THR A 290 -32.45 -0.74 8.58
CA THR A 290 -33.03 0.37 7.79
C THR A 290 -32.49 0.43 6.36
N ARG A 291 -31.35 -0.19 6.04
CA ARG A 291 -30.88 -0.32 4.64
C ARG A 291 -31.39 -1.56 3.91
N GLN A 292 -32.31 -2.35 4.48
CA GLN A 292 -33.07 -3.34 3.68
C GLN A 292 -34.06 -2.65 2.72
N ASN A 293 -34.35 -1.36 2.93
CA ASN A 293 -35.25 -0.56 2.09
C ASN A 293 -34.53 0.34 1.07
N GLU A 294 -33.19 0.28 0.96
CA GLU A 294 -32.49 0.96 -0.15
C GLU A 294 -32.77 0.24 -1.47
N PRO A 295 -32.96 0.98 -2.58
CA PRO A 295 -33.17 0.36 -3.89
C PRO A 295 -32.03 -0.62 -4.22
N LEU A 296 -32.39 -1.85 -4.62
CA LEU A 296 -31.44 -2.83 -5.16
C LEU A 296 -30.82 -2.35 -6.50
N GLY A 297 -31.46 -1.38 -7.16
CA GLY A 297 -30.97 -0.79 -8.40
C GLY A 297 -29.92 0.31 -8.20
N TRP A 298 -29.60 1.00 -9.29
CA TRP A 298 -28.65 2.13 -9.27
C TRP A 298 -29.14 3.30 -8.43
N THR A 299 -28.22 3.85 -7.66
CA THR A 299 -28.38 5.06 -6.85
C THR A 299 -27.26 6.05 -7.15
N GLY A 300 -27.51 7.33 -6.91
CA GLY A 300 -26.57 8.42 -7.13
C GLY A 300 -27.05 9.47 -8.16
N PRO A 301 -26.24 10.50 -8.43
CA PRO A 301 -24.86 10.63 -7.97
C PRO A 301 -24.78 10.93 -6.46
N HIS A 302 -23.89 10.22 -5.76
CA HIS A 302 -23.60 10.38 -4.32
C HIS A 302 -22.55 11.46 -4.05
N GLY A 303 -22.16 12.20 -5.09
CA GLY A 303 -21.13 13.24 -5.09
C GLY A 303 -20.40 13.26 -6.43
N CYS A 304 -19.83 14.42 -6.78
CA CYS A 304 -19.05 14.61 -8.00
C CYS A 304 -17.76 15.39 -7.75
N ALA A 305 -16.71 15.08 -8.51
CA ALA A 305 -15.45 15.84 -8.61
C ALA A 305 -15.27 16.24 -10.08
N GLY A 306 -15.53 17.51 -10.40
CA GLY A 306 -15.68 17.97 -11.77
C GLY A 306 -16.76 17.16 -12.52
N ASN A 307 -16.36 16.54 -13.64
CA ASN A 307 -17.27 15.76 -14.50
C ASN A 307 -17.47 14.30 -14.03
N TYR A 308 -16.78 13.87 -12.97
CA TYR A 308 -16.83 12.49 -12.50
C TYR A 308 -17.72 12.38 -11.28
N CYS A 309 -18.74 11.53 -11.35
CA CYS A 309 -19.71 11.35 -10.29
C CYS A 309 -19.75 9.90 -9.81
N LEU A 310 -20.00 9.72 -8.52
CA LEU A 310 -20.10 8.42 -7.86
C LEU A 310 -21.52 7.88 -7.92
N TYR A 311 -21.69 6.67 -8.44
CA TYR A 311 -22.95 5.91 -8.42
C TYR A 311 -22.69 4.54 -7.83
N ALA A 312 -23.73 3.88 -7.33
CA ALA A 312 -23.63 2.53 -6.81
C ALA A 312 -24.90 1.72 -7.06
N SER A 313 -24.76 0.40 -7.16
CA SER A 313 -25.87 -0.55 -7.25
C SER A 313 -25.60 -1.70 -6.30
N ARG A 314 -26.46 -1.90 -5.30
CA ARG A 314 -26.28 -2.94 -4.27
C ARG A 314 -26.75 -4.32 -4.74
N GLY A 315 -27.79 -4.37 -5.58
CA GLY A 315 -28.33 -5.60 -6.16
C GLY A 315 -27.48 -6.17 -7.30
N PHE A 316 -26.46 -5.45 -7.74
CA PHE A 316 -25.58 -5.86 -8.82
C PHE A 316 -24.96 -7.24 -8.58
N ALA A 317 -24.95 -8.09 -9.62
CA ALA A 317 -24.39 -9.43 -9.63
C ALA A 317 -24.82 -10.29 -8.40
N ALA A 318 -26.13 -10.49 -8.26
CA ALA A 318 -26.75 -11.25 -7.16
C ALA A 318 -26.40 -10.70 -5.75
N GLY A 319 -26.41 -9.36 -5.60
CA GLY A 319 -26.18 -8.71 -4.31
C GLY A 319 -24.71 -8.50 -3.95
N ARG A 320 -23.77 -8.83 -4.86
CA ARG A 320 -22.34 -8.52 -4.71
C ARG A 320 -22.09 -7.03 -4.67
N GLY A 321 -22.88 -6.25 -5.40
CA GLY A 321 -22.80 -4.80 -5.44
C GLY A 321 -21.63 -4.26 -6.28
N VAL A 322 -21.75 -3.01 -6.71
CA VAL A 322 -20.71 -2.28 -7.44
C VAL A 322 -20.81 -0.77 -7.18
N ALA A 323 -19.67 -0.10 -7.14
CA ALA A 323 -19.56 1.35 -7.19
C ALA A 323 -18.88 1.79 -8.50
N ILE A 324 -19.33 2.90 -9.08
CA ILE A 324 -18.73 3.48 -10.29
C ILE A 324 -18.49 4.97 -10.11
N ILE A 325 -17.27 5.42 -10.40
CA ILE A 325 -16.91 6.84 -10.52
C ILE A 325 -16.63 7.09 -11.99
N SER A 326 -17.54 7.76 -12.68
CA SER A 326 -17.38 8.09 -14.10
C SER A 326 -18.24 9.29 -14.50
N THR A 327 -18.13 9.69 -15.77
CA THR A 327 -19.00 10.71 -16.34
C THR A 327 -20.44 10.19 -16.39
N PRO A 328 -21.46 11.06 -16.26
CA PRO A 328 -22.86 10.65 -16.35
C PRO A 328 -23.19 9.90 -17.66
N GLU A 329 -22.56 10.29 -18.77
CA GLU A 329 -22.74 9.63 -20.08
C GLU A 329 -22.26 8.17 -20.06
N ASN A 330 -21.07 7.91 -19.50
CA ASN A 330 -20.53 6.54 -19.38
C ASN A 330 -21.37 5.67 -18.45
N VAL A 331 -21.86 6.24 -17.35
CA VAL A 331 -22.73 5.52 -16.44
C VAL A 331 -24.05 5.16 -17.10
N GLN A 332 -24.61 6.05 -17.94
CA GLN A 332 -25.81 5.73 -18.71
C GLN A 332 -25.56 4.59 -19.70
N LYS A 333 -24.45 4.63 -20.45
CA LYS A 333 -24.06 3.52 -21.34
C LYS A 333 -23.98 2.19 -20.61
N LEU A 334 -23.40 2.19 -19.40
CA LEU A 334 -23.31 0.98 -18.57
C LEU A 334 -24.68 0.49 -18.09
N LYS A 335 -25.57 1.40 -17.68
CA LYS A 335 -26.96 1.08 -17.31
C LYS A 335 -27.72 0.46 -18.48
N ASP A 336 -27.51 0.94 -19.70
CA ASP A 336 -28.19 0.42 -20.89
C ASP A 336 -27.73 -1.00 -21.25
N VAL A 337 -26.51 -1.39 -20.87
CA VAL A 337 -25.97 -2.76 -21.03
C VAL A 337 -25.98 -3.57 -19.73
N GLU A 338 -26.66 -3.08 -18.69
CA GLU A 338 -26.63 -3.64 -17.34
C GLU A 338 -27.02 -5.13 -17.30
N ALA A 339 -28.01 -5.54 -18.09
CA ALA A 339 -28.43 -6.94 -18.16
C ALA A 339 -27.29 -7.89 -18.60
N LYS A 340 -26.30 -7.38 -19.35
CA LYS A 340 -25.09 -8.13 -19.73
C LYS A 340 -24.07 -8.17 -18.59
N PHE A 341 -24.02 -7.14 -17.74
CA PHE A 341 -23.09 -7.00 -16.62
C PHE A 341 -23.57 -7.68 -15.32
N GLN A 342 -24.88 -7.88 -15.16
CA GLN A 342 -25.48 -8.45 -13.94
C GLN A 342 -25.44 -9.99 -13.88
N THR A 343 -24.88 -10.68 -14.88
CA THR A 343 -24.77 -12.14 -14.84
C THR A 343 -23.97 -12.57 -13.61
N ALA A 344 -24.59 -13.40 -12.75
CA ALA A 344 -23.97 -13.90 -11.54
C ALA A 344 -22.59 -14.53 -11.83
N ASP A 345 -21.68 -14.41 -10.87
CA ASP A 345 -20.44 -15.19 -10.83
C ASP A 345 -20.79 -16.69 -10.95
N ASP A 346 -19.93 -17.48 -11.59
CA ASP A 346 -20.22 -18.90 -11.86
C ASP A 346 -20.51 -19.70 -10.56
N PRO A 347 -21.69 -20.36 -10.43
CA PRO A 347 -22.08 -21.14 -9.27
C PRO A 347 -21.33 -22.48 -9.09
N SER A 348 -20.32 -22.80 -9.91
CA SER A 348 -19.44 -23.96 -9.71
C SER A 348 -18.60 -23.93 -8.41
N ALA A 349 -18.74 -22.86 -7.62
CA ALA A 349 -18.10 -22.59 -6.32
C ALA A 349 -18.46 -23.53 -5.15
N SER A 350 -18.99 -24.73 -5.38
CA SER A 350 -19.09 -25.72 -4.28
C SER A 350 -17.73 -26.31 -3.91
N LYS A 351 -16.74 -26.28 -4.82
CA LYS A 351 -15.31 -26.55 -4.56
C LYS A 351 -14.41 -25.75 -5.52
N PRO A 352 -13.76 -24.66 -5.08
CA PRO A 352 -12.85 -23.91 -5.94
C PRO A 352 -11.69 -24.80 -6.40
N SER A 353 -11.31 -24.65 -7.67
CA SER A 353 -10.16 -25.35 -8.28
C SER A 353 -8.81 -24.96 -7.67
N PHE A 354 -8.82 -23.99 -6.76
CA PHE A 354 -7.66 -23.43 -6.08
C PHE A 354 -7.96 -23.13 -4.61
N ARG A 355 -6.91 -22.88 -3.84
CA ARG A 355 -6.96 -22.29 -2.50
C ARG A 355 -6.06 -21.06 -2.44
N VAL A 356 -6.41 -20.09 -1.60
CA VAL A 356 -5.54 -18.94 -1.29
C VAL A 356 -4.72 -19.30 -0.05
N THR A 357 -3.41 -19.10 -0.10
CA THR A 357 -2.49 -19.38 1.02
C THR A 357 -1.31 -18.44 0.98
N LYS A 358 -0.56 -18.33 2.09
CA LYS A 358 0.72 -17.62 2.10
C LYS A 358 1.71 -18.34 1.19
N VAL A 359 2.35 -17.58 0.30
CA VAL A 359 3.44 -17.99 -0.59
C VAL A 359 4.69 -17.25 -0.14
N GLU A 360 5.77 -17.97 0.11
CA GLU A 360 7.04 -17.43 0.59
C GLU A 360 7.53 -16.30 -0.33
N GLY A 361 7.86 -15.14 0.27
CA GLY A 361 8.32 -13.95 -0.45
C GLY A 361 7.28 -13.24 -1.32
N LYS A 362 6.03 -13.71 -1.40
CA LYS A 362 4.99 -13.15 -2.28
C LYS A 362 3.65 -12.82 -1.59
N GLY A 363 3.58 -12.90 -0.26
CA GLY A 363 2.33 -12.63 0.47
C GLY A 363 1.31 -13.75 0.27
N LEU A 364 0.07 -13.42 -0.13
CA LEU A 364 -0.96 -14.41 -0.42
C LEU A 364 -0.97 -14.74 -1.92
N GLY A 365 -1.02 -16.03 -2.25
CA GLY A 365 -1.09 -16.52 -3.62
C GLY A 365 -2.12 -17.62 -3.79
N MET A 366 -2.40 -17.98 -5.05
CA MET A 366 -3.37 -19.00 -5.42
C MET A 366 -2.68 -20.31 -5.78
N ILE A 367 -3.05 -21.41 -5.12
CA ILE A 367 -2.50 -22.74 -5.37
C ILE A 367 -3.58 -23.66 -5.92
N ALA A 368 -3.29 -24.38 -7.01
CA ALA A 368 -4.21 -25.35 -7.59
C ALA A 368 -4.51 -26.51 -6.61
N ASN A 369 -5.78 -26.82 -6.40
CA ASN A 369 -6.22 -27.95 -5.55
C ASN A 369 -6.32 -29.28 -6.33
N ARG A 370 -6.30 -29.19 -7.66
CA ARG A 370 -6.32 -30.33 -8.59
C ARG A 370 -5.55 -29.97 -9.84
N SER A 371 -5.23 -30.97 -10.66
CA SER A 371 -4.69 -30.69 -11.99
C SER A 371 -5.72 -29.98 -12.86
N LEU A 372 -5.27 -28.99 -13.63
CA LEU A 372 -6.08 -28.20 -14.54
C LEU A 372 -5.56 -28.34 -15.97
N ALA A 373 -6.48 -28.50 -16.92
CA ALA A 373 -6.17 -28.59 -18.33
C ALA A 373 -6.07 -27.20 -18.96
N ARG A 374 -5.35 -27.10 -20.07
CA ARG A 374 -5.37 -25.90 -20.92
C ARG A 374 -6.82 -25.66 -21.39
N GLY A 375 -7.28 -24.43 -21.24
CA GLY A 375 -8.66 -24.02 -21.52
C GLY A 375 -9.60 -24.03 -20.31
N ASP A 376 -9.20 -24.63 -19.17
CA ASP A 376 -10.01 -24.59 -17.95
C ASP A 376 -10.16 -23.14 -17.46
N THR A 377 -11.40 -22.71 -17.21
CA THR A 377 -11.67 -21.44 -16.54
C THR A 377 -11.36 -21.60 -15.05
N VAL A 378 -10.57 -20.68 -14.48
CA VAL A 378 -10.24 -20.69 -13.05
C VAL A 378 -11.20 -19.82 -12.27
N MET A 379 -11.44 -18.59 -12.73
CA MET A 379 -12.46 -17.71 -12.15
C MET A 379 -13.08 -16.80 -13.21
N LEU A 380 -14.29 -16.36 -12.87
CA LEU A 380 -15.05 -15.36 -13.60
C LEU A 380 -15.70 -14.43 -12.57
N LYS A 381 -15.32 -13.16 -12.58
CA LYS A 381 -15.68 -12.20 -11.52
C LYS A 381 -16.12 -10.86 -12.06
N THR A 382 -17.19 -10.29 -11.49
CA THR A 382 -17.59 -8.90 -11.76
C THR A 382 -16.79 -7.90 -10.92
N PRO A 383 -16.62 -6.65 -11.38
CA PRO A 383 -15.90 -5.63 -10.64
C PRO A 383 -16.71 -5.18 -9.42
N VAL A 384 -16.00 -4.69 -8.40
CA VAL A 384 -16.63 -4.08 -7.21
C VAL A 384 -16.50 -2.56 -7.22
N LEU A 385 -15.46 -2.04 -7.87
CA LEU A 385 -15.26 -0.62 -8.12
C LEU A 385 -14.79 -0.42 -9.56
N ILE A 386 -15.46 0.48 -10.28
CA ILE A 386 -15.05 0.95 -11.61
C ILE A 386 -14.77 2.45 -11.49
N ALA A 387 -13.54 2.88 -11.78
CA ALA A 387 -13.17 4.29 -11.71
C ALA A 387 -12.64 4.76 -13.06
N HIS A 388 -13.10 5.93 -13.51
CA HIS A 388 -12.61 6.55 -14.73
C HIS A 388 -11.10 6.78 -14.64
N ARG A 389 -10.36 6.45 -15.71
CA ARG A 389 -8.89 6.51 -15.69
C ARG A 389 -8.40 7.94 -15.41
N ALA A 390 -8.96 8.93 -16.09
CA ALA A 390 -8.57 10.32 -15.89
C ALA A 390 -9.01 10.87 -14.52
N PHE A 391 -10.04 10.30 -13.87
CA PHE A 391 -10.36 10.61 -12.49
C PHE A 391 -9.25 10.15 -11.54
N ILE A 392 -8.74 8.92 -11.74
CA ILE A 392 -7.64 8.39 -10.94
C ILE A 392 -6.32 9.15 -11.19
N GLU A 393 -6.04 9.50 -12.44
CA GLU A 393 -4.73 10.05 -12.83
C GLU A 393 -4.62 11.57 -12.77
N ARG A 394 -5.74 12.32 -12.83
CA ARG A 394 -5.71 13.78 -13.05
C ARG A 394 -6.56 14.59 -12.08
N THR A 395 -7.51 13.99 -11.37
CA THR A 395 -8.32 14.73 -10.38
C THR A 395 -7.46 15.08 -9.16
N PRO A 396 -7.55 16.33 -8.63
CA PRO A 396 -6.82 16.71 -7.43
C PRO A 396 -7.10 15.76 -6.25
N PRO A 397 -6.08 15.39 -5.45
CA PRO A 397 -6.22 14.38 -4.39
C PRO A 397 -7.38 14.64 -3.42
N ALA A 398 -7.58 15.88 -2.96
CA ALA A 398 -8.65 16.21 -2.01
C ALA A 398 -10.06 15.90 -2.55
N GLU A 399 -10.32 16.21 -3.83
CA GLU A 399 -11.60 15.91 -4.46
C GLU A 399 -11.75 14.42 -4.77
N GLN A 400 -10.65 13.79 -5.17
CA GLN A 400 -10.59 12.37 -5.48
C GLN A 400 -10.86 11.51 -4.25
N HIS A 401 -10.16 11.77 -3.14
CA HIS A 401 -10.27 11.05 -1.87
C HIS A 401 -11.71 11.09 -1.36
N ARG A 402 -12.32 12.29 -1.32
CA ARG A 402 -13.71 12.48 -0.88
C ARG A 402 -14.71 11.53 -1.59
N LEU A 403 -14.59 11.34 -2.91
CA LEU A 403 -15.44 10.39 -3.63
C LEU A 403 -15.07 8.94 -3.31
N LEU A 404 -13.78 8.62 -3.23
CA LEU A 404 -13.31 7.26 -2.99
C LEU A 404 -13.63 6.75 -1.58
N ASP A 405 -13.59 7.60 -0.55
CA ASP A 405 -14.01 7.22 0.82
C ASP A 405 -15.49 6.87 0.91
N SER A 406 -16.30 7.51 0.06
CA SER A 406 -17.73 7.21 -0.04
C SER A 406 -17.98 5.83 -0.65
N VAL A 407 -17.07 5.29 -1.48
CA VAL A 407 -17.21 3.96 -2.10
C VAL A 407 -17.39 2.88 -1.03
N ALA A 408 -16.60 2.94 0.05
CA ALA A 408 -16.66 2.01 1.16
C ALA A 408 -18.07 1.88 1.74
N GLN A 409 -18.80 2.98 1.83
CA GLN A 409 -20.09 3.03 2.50
C GLN A 409 -21.24 2.55 1.61
N LEU A 410 -20.99 2.47 0.30
CA LEU A 410 -21.98 2.10 -0.72
C LEU A 410 -21.92 0.61 -1.11
N LEU A 411 -20.80 -0.07 -0.83
CA LEU A 411 -20.65 -1.50 -1.09
C LEU A 411 -21.30 -2.36 0.01
N PRO A 412 -21.87 -3.53 -0.35
CA PRO A 412 -22.29 -4.54 0.63
C PRO A 412 -21.14 -4.94 1.58
N ALA A 413 -21.46 -5.30 2.83
CA ALA A 413 -20.47 -5.52 3.89
C ALA A 413 -19.40 -6.58 3.52
N SER A 414 -19.80 -7.72 2.97
CA SER A 414 -18.87 -8.78 2.54
C SER A 414 -17.95 -8.34 1.40
N THR A 415 -18.49 -7.57 0.46
CA THR A 415 -17.73 -7.02 -0.67
C THR A 415 -16.74 -5.97 -0.21
N ARG A 416 -17.17 -5.10 0.71
CA ARG A 416 -16.35 -4.09 1.36
C ARG A 416 -15.18 -4.70 2.11
N GLU A 417 -15.42 -5.73 2.92
CA GLU A 417 -14.38 -6.46 3.64
C GLU A 417 -13.36 -7.07 2.67
N THR A 418 -13.83 -7.70 1.60
CA THR A 418 -12.94 -8.30 0.58
C THR A 418 -12.11 -7.23 -0.14
N PHE A 419 -12.71 -6.09 -0.49
CA PHE A 419 -12.03 -4.94 -1.12
C PHE A 419 -10.93 -4.37 -0.21
N PHE A 420 -11.25 -4.09 1.06
CA PHE A 420 -10.27 -3.53 2.00
C PHE A 420 -9.22 -4.53 2.49
N GLY A 421 -9.43 -5.83 2.26
CA GLY A 421 -8.42 -6.87 2.49
C GLY A 421 -7.39 -7.01 1.36
N GLN A 422 -7.47 -6.20 0.30
CA GLN A 422 -6.43 -6.12 -0.73
C GLN A 422 -5.19 -5.39 -0.19
N MET A 423 -4.02 -5.75 -0.71
CA MET A 423 -2.75 -5.11 -0.32
C MET A 423 -2.61 -3.76 -1.03
N GLY A 424 -2.15 -2.75 -0.31
CA GLY A 424 -1.61 -1.52 -0.87
C GLY A 424 -0.09 -1.61 -1.06
N HIS A 425 0.48 -0.75 -1.91
CA HIS A 425 1.91 -0.68 -2.16
C HIS A 425 2.51 0.70 -1.87
N PHE A 426 1.86 1.78 -2.31
CA PHE A 426 2.43 3.13 -2.31
C PHE A 426 2.18 3.90 -1.00
N GLY A 427 1.28 3.42 -0.14
CA GLY A 427 0.85 4.15 1.05
C GLY A 427 -0.04 5.36 0.74
N GLY A 428 -0.31 6.19 1.75
CA GLY A 428 -1.24 7.31 1.65
C GLY A 428 -2.70 6.87 1.68
N HIS A 429 -3.54 7.44 0.81
CA HIS A 429 -4.98 7.18 0.80
C HIS A 429 -5.32 5.72 0.43
N LYS A 430 -5.89 4.98 1.38
CA LYS A 430 -6.10 3.52 1.31
C LYS A 430 -6.78 3.04 0.02
N VAL A 431 -7.87 3.68 -0.39
CA VAL A 431 -8.62 3.27 -1.61
C VAL A 431 -7.82 3.57 -2.87
N VAL A 432 -7.04 4.66 -2.89
CA VAL A 432 -6.19 5.01 -4.04
C VAL A 432 -5.08 3.97 -4.17
N ASP A 433 -4.43 3.64 -3.05
CA ASP A 433 -3.35 2.66 -3.02
C ASP A 433 -3.83 1.26 -3.47
N ILE A 434 -5.00 0.82 -2.97
CA ILE A 434 -5.65 -0.40 -3.44
C ILE A 434 -5.92 -0.34 -4.95
N MET A 435 -6.49 0.77 -5.44
CA MET A 435 -6.84 0.91 -6.84
C MET A 435 -5.61 0.91 -7.75
N GLN A 436 -4.54 1.61 -7.39
CA GLN A 436 -3.29 1.65 -8.15
C GLN A 436 -2.58 0.30 -8.16
N THR A 437 -2.65 -0.45 -7.06
CA THR A 437 -1.95 -1.73 -6.91
C THR A 437 -2.70 -2.89 -7.57
N ASN A 438 -4.03 -2.89 -7.55
CA ASN A 438 -4.85 -4.09 -7.78
C ASN A 438 -5.86 -4.00 -8.94
N SER A 439 -5.97 -2.87 -9.62
CA SER A 439 -6.98 -2.68 -10.67
C SER A 439 -6.49 -3.04 -12.07
N PHE A 440 -7.44 -3.36 -12.93
CA PHE A 440 -7.22 -3.75 -14.31
C PHE A 440 -7.84 -2.73 -15.25
N GLN A 441 -7.17 -2.42 -16.35
CA GLN A 441 -7.73 -1.52 -17.36
C GLN A 441 -8.91 -2.18 -18.08
N MET A 442 -9.99 -1.42 -18.26
CA MET A 442 -11.18 -1.84 -19.00
C MET A 442 -11.74 -0.68 -19.83
N ASP A 443 -12.48 -1.01 -20.88
CA ASP A 443 -13.16 -0.03 -21.75
C ASP A 443 -14.67 -0.26 -21.67
N LEU A 444 -15.43 0.80 -21.34
CA LEU A 444 -16.89 0.79 -21.28
C LEU A 444 -17.56 1.15 -22.63
N GLY A 445 -16.82 1.10 -23.74
CA GLY A 445 -17.34 1.32 -25.08
C GLY A 445 -17.03 2.71 -25.64
N GLY A 446 -15.94 3.35 -25.20
CA GLY A 446 -15.42 4.58 -25.81
C GLY A 446 -14.67 4.33 -27.12
N GLY A 447 -14.08 3.16 -27.29
CA GLY A 447 -13.20 2.88 -28.43
C GLY A 447 -11.95 3.76 -28.41
N ALA A 448 -11.17 3.77 -29.49
CA ALA A 448 -9.88 4.45 -29.55
C ALA A 448 -9.94 5.99 -29.43
N GLN A 449 -11.11 6.60 -29.61
CA GLN A 449 -11.32 8.05 -29.59
C GLN A 449 -12.32 8.51 -28.52
N GLY A 450 -12.98 7.61 -27.80
CA GLY A 450 -14.00 7.95 -26.82
C GLY A 450 -13.47 7.92 -25.38
N ASP A 451 -14.18 8.64 -24.51
CA ASP A 451 -13.87 8.79 -23.09
C ASP A 451 -14.32 7.56 -22.28
N GLY A 452 -13.91 6.35 -22.68
CA GLY A 452 -14.42 5.07 -22.15
C GLY A 452 -13.44 4.30 -21.26
N HIS A 453 -12.26 4.85 -20.97
CA HIS A 453 -11.18 4.12 -20.29
C HIS A 453 -11.32 4.15 -18.76
N HIS A 454 -11.35 2.98 -18.14
CA HIS A 454 -11.57 2.82 -16.71
C HIS A 454 -10.57 1.83 -16.09
N TYR A 455 -10.46 1.90 -14.77
CA TYR A 455 -9.87 0.88 -13.93
C TYR A 455 -11.00 0.11 -13.23
N GLY A 456 -11.02 -1.22 -13.40
CA GLY A 456 -11.91 -2.14 -12.70
C GLY A 456 -11.15 -2.89 -11.61
N ASN A 457 -11.67 -2.89 -10.38
CA ASN A 457 -11.11 -3.64 -9.26
C ASN A 457 -11.88 -4.96 -9.04
N TYR A 458 -11.12 -6.05 -8.93
CA TYR A 458 -11.63 -7.42 -8.78
C TYR A 458 -10.87 -8.12 -7.62
N PRO A 459 -11.34 -8.00 -6.37
CA PRO A 459 -10.55 -8.39 -5.19
C PRO A 459 -10.03 -9.83 -5.19
N GLU A 460 -10.81 -10.78 -5.71
CA GLU A 460 -10.41 -12.18 -5.79
C GLU A 460 -9.35 -12.43 -6.88
N VAL A 461 -9.40 -11.68 -7.98
CA VAL A 461 -8.41 -11.75 -9.06
C VAL A 461 -7.06 -11.18 -8.59
N SER A 462 -7.07 -10.19 -7.70
CA SER A 462 -5.85 -9.59 -7.15
C SER A 462 -5.00 -10.56 -6.30
N ARG A 463 -5.46 -11.81 -6.08
CA ARG A 463 -4.71 -12.87 -5.39
C ARG A 463 -3.78 -13.68 -6.30
N TYR A 464 -3.85 -13.50 -7.62
CA TYR A 464 -2.86 -14.08 -8.52
C TYR A 464 -1.53 -13.35 -8.36
N ASN A 465 -0.46 -14.05 -8.00
CA ASN A 465 0.88 -13.48 -8.02
C ASN A 465 1.43 -13.35 -9.45
N HIS A 466 2.45 -12.51 -9.58
CA HIS A 466 3.20 -12.35 -10.83
C HIS A 466 4.12 -13.53 -11.13
N ASP A 467 4.09 -14.01 -12.38
CA ASP A 467 5.19 -14.72 -13.03
C ASP A 467 5.41 -14.15 -14.44
N CYS A 468 6.66 -14.02 -14.88
CA CYS A 468 6.98 -13.55 -16.23
C CYS A 468 6.56 -14.54 -17.33
N ARG A 469 6.31 -15.81 -16.98
CA ARG A 469 5.83 -16.91 -17.85
C ARG A 469 4.64 -17.60 -17.17
N PRO A 470 3.52 -16.89 -17.06
CA PRO A 470 2.38 -17.33 -16.28
C PRO A 470 1.73 -18.58 -16.88
N ASN A 471 1.03 -19.35 -16.05
CA ASN A 471 0.19 -20.47 -16.47
C ASN A 471 -1.28 -20.08 -16.67
N VAL A 472 -1.65 -18.85 -16.37
CA VAL A 472 -3.00 -18.31 -16.53
C VAL A 472 -2.95 -17.02 -17.35
N ALA A 473 -3.83 -16.93 -18.35
CA ALA A 473 -4.13 -15.68 -19.06
C ALA A 473 -5.45 -15.11 -18.57
N PHE A 474 -5.68 -13.84 -18.86
CA PHE A 474 -6.94 -13.19 -18.53
C PHE A 474 -7.39 -12.21 -19.60
N HIS A 475 -8.69 -11.98 -19.64
CA HIS A 475 -9.32 -10.87 -20.35
C HIS A 475 -10.51 -10.35 -19.57
N ILE A 476 -10.91 -9.12 -19.87
CA ILE A 476 -12.16 -8.53 -19.39
C ILE A 476 -13.12 -8.49 -20.57
N GLY A 477 -14.24 -9.21 -20.47
CA GLY A 477 -15.23 -9.29 -21.53
C GLY A 477 -16.02 -7.99 -21.70
N ALA A 478 -16.82 -7.92 -22.77
CA ALA A 478 -17.79 -6.83 -22.97
C ALA A 478 -18.90 -6.80 -21.90
N ASP A 479 -19.04 -7.87 -21.12
CA ASP A 479 -19.89 -7.97 -19.93
C ASP A 479 -19.21 -7.42 -18.67
N GLY A 480 -17.99 -6.87 -18.81
CA GLY A 480 -17.19 -6.34 -17.71
C GLY A 480 -16.68 -7.40 -16.74
N ARG A 481 -16.81 -8.71 -17.03
CA ARG A 481 -16.31 -9.75 -16.13
C ARG A 481 -14.85 -10.06 -16.44
N HIS A 482 -14.05 -10.14 -15.40
CA HIS A 482 -12.68 -10.61 -15.47
C HIS A 482 -12.66 -12.13 -15.51
N ARG A 483 -12.22 -12.69 -16.64
CA ARG A 483 -12.09 -14.14 -16.85
C ARG A 483 -10.63 -14.55 -16.81
N THR A 484 -10.31 -15.59 -16.05
CA THR A 484 -8.98 -16.19 -16.03
C THR A 484 -9.02 -17.62 -16.54
N THR A 485 -8.11 -17.95 -17.46
CA THR A 485 -8.09 -19.24 -18.17
C THR A 485 -6.70 -19.84 -18.14
N VAL A 486 -6.61 -21.15 -17.89
CA VAL A 486 -5.36 -21.89 -17.89
C VAL A 486 -4.81 -22.01 -19.30
N VAL A 487 -3.58 -21.56 -19.53
CA VAL A 487 -2.95 -21.58 -20.88
C VAL A 487 -1.97 -22.73 -21.09
N ARG A 488 -1.57 -23.41 -20.01
CA ARG A 488 -0.77 -24.64 -20.04
C ARG A 488 -1.19 -25.56 -18.89
N PRO A 489 -1.08 -26.89 -19.03
CA PRO A 489 -1.47 -27.81 -17.95
C PRO A 489 -0.80 -27.45 -16.62
N VAL A 490 -1.60 -27.38 -15.55
CA VAL A 490 -1.18 -27.05 -14.19
C VAL A 490 -1.35 -28.28 -13.31
N LYS A 491 -0.34 -28.62 -12.50
CA LYS A 491 -0.44 -29.75 -11.57
C LYS A 491 -1.09 -29.32 -10.26
N SER A 492 -1.72 -30.27 -9.56
CA SER A 492 -2.14 -30.05 -8.17
C SER A 492 -0.95 -29.56 -7.32
N GLY A 493 -1.15 -28.51 -6.54
CA GLY A 493 -0.11 -27.89 -5.71
C GLY A 493 0.75 -26.83 -6.41
N GLU A 494 0.64 -26.65 -7.72
CA GLU A 494 1.33 -25.57 -8.45
C GLU A 494 0.64 -24.22 -8.21
N GLU A 495 1.43 -23.14 -8.13
CA GLU A 495 0.92 -21.77 -8.02
C GLU A 495 0.29 -21.32 -9.35
N LEU A 496 -0.89 -20.72 -9.28
CA LEU A 496 -1.56 -20.08 -10.39
C LEU A 496 -1.14 -18.62 -10.44
N THR A 497 -0.59 -18.20 -11.57
CA THR A 497 0.05 -16.88 -11.72
C THR A 497 -0.40 -16.21 -13.00
N ILE A 498 -0.47 -14.87 -12.99
CA ILE A 498 -0.65 -14.03 -14.18
C ILE A 498 0.60 -13.17 -14.41
N SER A 499 0.70 -12.51 -15.57
CA SER A 499 1.75 -11.51 -15.79
C SER A 499 1.20 -10.11 -15.54
N TYR A 500 1.87 -9.33 -14.68
CA TYR A 500 1.59 -7.90 -14.51
C TYR A 500 2.35 -7.04 -15.54
N LEU A 501 3.32 -7.67 -16.20
CA LEU A 501 4.29 -7.02 -17.06
C LEU A 501 4.13 -7.50 -18.50
N ASP A 502 4.72 -6.73 -19.42
CA ASP A 502 4.97 -7.23 -20.76
C ASP A 502 5.98 -8.40 -20.71
N GLN A 503 5.57 -9.53 -21.26
CA GLN A 503 6.35 -10.76 -21.27
C GLN A 503 7.47 -10.74 -22.32
N LEU A 504 7.35 -9.86 -23.33
CA LEU A 504 8.32 -9.69 -24.41
C LEU A 504 9.48 -8.75 -24.05
N GLY A 505 9.36 -7.94 -23.00
CA GLY A 505 10.46 -7.10 -22.51
C GLY A 505 11.61 -7.92 -21.94
N VAL A 506 12.84 -7.42 -21.99
CA VAL A 506 14.03 -8.14 -21.48
C VAL A 506 14.08 -8.17 -19.94
N ARG A 507 14.92 -9.02 -19.33
CA ARG A 507 14.97 -9.21 -17.87
C ARG A 507 15.14 -7.89 -17.11
N SER A 508 16.04 -7.02 -17.54
CA SER A 508 16.30 -5.73 -16.87
C SER A 508 15.06 -4.83 -16.87
N GLU A 509 14.36 -4.73 -18.00
CA GLU A 509 13.12 -3.96 -18.13
C GLU A 509 12.01 -4.51 -17.25
N ARG A 510 11.82 -5.84 -17.25
CA ARG A 510 10.81 -6.49 -16.40
C ARG A 510 11.12 -6.26 -14.92
N GLN A 511 12.37 -6.41 -14.49
CA GLN A 511 12.79 -6.15 -13.10
C GLN A 511 12.60 -4.70 -12.70
N HIS A 512 13.03 -3.77 -13.55
CA HIS A 512 12.88 -2.35 -13.30
C HIS A 512 11.40 -1.96 -13.15
N ARG A 513 10.54 -2.48 -14.03
CA ARG A 513 9.11 -2.18 -14.00
C ARG A 513 8.38 -2.84 -12.82
N ALA A 514 8.77 -4.07 -12.44
CA ALA A 514 8.27 -4.72 -11.23
C ALA A 514 8.56 -3.86 -9.98
N LYS A 515 9.80 -3.37 -9.87
CA LYS A 515 10.25 -2.54 -8.75
C LYS A 515 9.56 -1.18 -8.74
N LEU A 516 9.38 -0.55 -9.91
CA LEU A 516 8.76 0.77 -10.00
C LEU A 516 7.25 0.74 -9.69
N ALA A 517 6.53 -0.27 -10.16
CA ALA A 517 5.07 -0.30 -10.07
C ALA A 517 4.53 -1.12 -8.89
N TRP A 518 5.32 -2.03 -8.31
CA TRP A 518 4.90 -2.89 -7.19
C TRP A 518 5.98 -3.09 -6.11
N GLY A 519 7.16 -2.48 -6.25
CA GLY A 519 8.21 -2.49 -5.21
C GLY A 519 8.91 -3.81 -4.97
N PHE A 520 8.74 -4.81 -5.84
CA PHE A 520 9.37 -6.12 -5.69
C PHE A 520 10.37 -6.42 -6.82
N GLU A 521 11.39 -7.21 -6.48
CA GLU A 521 12.27 -7.84 -7.47
C GLU A 521 11.72 -9.22 -7.80
N CYS A 522 11.43 -9.47 -9.07
CA CYS A 522 10.73 -10.68 -9.49
C CYS A 522 11.64 -11.91 -9.31
N GLY A 523 11.24 -12.85 -8.45
CA GLY A 523 11.95 -14.11 -8.20
C GLY A 523 11.50 -15.29 -9.08
N CYS A 524 10.73 -15.06 -10.15
CA CYS A 524 10.19 -16.13 -10.99
C CYS A 524 11.29 -16.95 -11.69
N SER A 525 10.92 -18.12 -12.21
CA SER A 525 11.87 -19.04 -12.87
C SER A 525 12.71 -18.41 -13.99
N GLN A 526 12.20 -17.37 -14.67
CA GLN A 526 12.97 -16.63 -15.70
C GLN A 526 13.91 -15.59 -15.10
N CYS A 527 13.46 -14.88 -14.08
CA CYS A 527 14.24 -13.82 -13.46
C CYS A 527 15.34 -14.38 -12.53
N SER A 528 15.18 -15.61 -12.06
CA SER A 528 16.17 -16.32 -11.24
C SER A 528 17.19 -17.11 -12.07
N LEU A 529 17.14 -17.03 -13.41
CA LEU A 529 18.14 -17.65 -14.29
C LEU A 529 19.55 -17.11 -14.03
N ALA A 530 20.54 -17.99 -14.21
CA ALA A 530 21.95 -17.61 -14.20
C ALA A 530 22.25 -16.62 -15.33
N LYS A 531 23.23 -15.73 -15.13
CA LYS A 531 23.55 -14.61 -16.04
C LYS A 531 23.64 -15.01 -17.52
N LYS A 532 24.30 -16.12 -17.84
CA LYS A 532 24.43 -16.63 -19.22
C LYS A 532 23.09 -17.08 -19.81
N GLN A 533 22.24 -17.74 -19.01
CA GLN A 533 20.92 -18.20 -19.45
C GLN A 533 19.96 -17.03 -19.63
N ALA A 534 20.00 -16.06 -18.72
CA ALA A 534 19.23 -14.82 -18.82
C ALA A 534 19.58 -14.04 -20.09
N ALA A 535 20.88 -13.84 -20.38
CA ALA A 535 21.32 -13.17 -21.61
C ALA A 535 20.86 -13.91 -22.88
N ALA A 536 20.85 -15.25 -22.87
CA ALA A 536 20.33 -16.04 -23.98
C ALA A 536 18.80 -15.89 -24.15
N SER A 537 18.04 -15.77 -23.04
CA SER A 537 16.61 -15.45 -23.09
C SER A 537 16.36 -14.05 -23.63
N ASP A 538 17.10 -13.05 -23.15
CA ASP A 538 16.99 -11.67 -23.63
C ASP A 538 17.27 -11.59 -25.14
N GLN A 539 18.30 -12.30 -25.63
CA GLN A 539 18.56 -12.39 -27.07
C GLN A 539 17.40 -13.04 -27.84
N ARG A 540 16.78 -14.11 -27.31
CA ARG A 540 15.62 -14.73 -27.96
C ARG A 540 14.43 -13.77 -28.02
N LEU A 541 14.21 -12.95 -26.99
CA LEU A 541 13.16 -11.93 -26.99
C LEU A 541 13.41 -10.83 -28.03
N MET A 542 14.66 -10.37 -28.15
CA MET A 542 15.06 -9.42 -29.20
C MET A 542 14.87 -10.02 -30.61
N ASP A 543 15.28 -11.28 -30.81
CA ASP A 543 15.06 -12.02 -32.05
C ASP A 543 13.56 -12.15 -32.37
N ILE A 544 12.71 -12.42 -31.38
CA ILE A 544 11.24 -12.47 -31.55
C ILE A 544 10.72 -11.14 -32.08
N GLN A 545 11.10 -10.01 -31.47
CA GLN A 545 10.64 -8.69 -31.87
C GLN A 545 11.12 -8.30 -33.28
N GLU A 546 12.36 -8.66 -33.65
CA GLU A 546 12.89 -8.38 -34.99
C GLU A 546 12.22 -9.24 -36.07
N ILE A 547 11.99 -10.52 -35.78
CA ILE A 547 11.28 -11.40 -36.70
C ILE A 547 9.83 -10.95 -36.84
N ASP A 548 9.18 -10.53 -35.76
CA ASP A 548 7.82 -9.99 -35.79
C ASP A 548 7.70 -8.78 -36.74
N ARG A 549 8.61 -7.79 -36.60
CA ARG A 549 8.70 -6.66 -37.53
C ARG A 549 8.84 -7.10 -38.98
N THR A 550 9.72 -8.07 -39.24
CA THR A 550 9.94 -8.61 -40.59
C THR A 550 8.71 -9.33 -41.14
N LEU A 551 8.03 -10.13 -40.33
CA LEU A 551 6.84 -10.89 -40.74
C LEU A 551 5.62 -9.98 -40.95
N SER A 552 5.55 -8.87 -40.22
CA SER A 552 4.50 -7.86 -40.33
C SER A 552 4.68 -6.92 -41.53
N ASP A 553 5.91 -6.76 -42.04
CA ASP A 553 6.15 -5.99 -43.27
C ASP A 553 5.77 -6.80 -44.52
N ILE A 554 4.74 -6.32 -45.23
CA ILE A 554 4.23 -6.92 -46.47
C ILE A 554 5.26 -6.96 -47.61
N ASN A 555 6.28 -6.09 -47.57
CA ASN A 555 7.32 -6.00 -48.60
C ASN A 555 8.56 -6.83 -48.27
N ALA A 556 8.72 -7.28 -47.03
CA ALA A 556 9.88 -8.05 -46.62
C ALA A 556 9.98 -9.41 -47.34
N ARG A 557 11.20 -9.93 -47.46
CA ARG A 557 11.41 -11.30 -47.96
C ARG A 557 11.23 -12.29 -46.81
N VAL A 558 10.14 -13.04 -46.84
CA VAL A 558 9.79 -14.03 -45.81
C VAL A 558 9.95 -15.45 -46.33
N THR A 559 10.47 -16.35 -45.48
CA THR A 559 10.58 -17.80 -45.75
C THR A 559 9.78 -18.59 -44.72
N THR A 560 9.42 -19.84 -45.03
CA THR A 560 8.79 -20.75 -44.06
C THR A 560 9.68 -20.99 -42.84
N ALA A 561 11.00 -21.11 -43.05
CA ALA A 561 11.98 -21.29 -41.98
C ALA A 561 11.99 -20.11 -40.99
N LEU A 562 11.76 -18.87 -41.45
CA LEU A 562 11.66 -17.70 -40.58
C LEU A 562 10.41 -17.76 -39.69
N ILE A 563 9.26 -18.14 -40.25
CA ILE A 563 8.00 -18.33 -39.52
C ILE A 563 8.15 -19.47 -38.49
N GLU A 564 8.80 -20.56 -38.85
CA GLU A 564 9.05 -21.68 -37.95
C GLU A 564 10.03 -21.31 -36.82
N LYS A 565 11.08 -20.53 -37.11
CA LYS A 565 11.97 -19.97 -36.09
C LYS A 565 11.19 -19.10 -35.11
N PHE A 566 10.32 -18.21 -35.61
CA PHE A 566 9.48 -17.33 -34.78
C PHE A 566 8.63 -18.11 -33.78
N LEU A 567 7.89 -19.11 -34.25
CA LEU A 567 7.05 -19.95 -33.41
C LEU A 567 7.85 -20.81 -32.43
N LYS A 568 9.02 -21.31 -32.85
CA LYS A 568 9.94 -22.05 -32.00
C LYS A 568 10.43 -21.19 -30.83
N LEU A 569 10.82 -19.94 -31.09
CA LEU A 569 11.29 -19.02 -30.06
C LEU A 569 10.19 -18.72 -29.02
N HIS A 570 8.94 -18.52 -29.44
CA HIS A 570 7.80 -18.34 -28.52
C HIS A 570 7.62 -19.53 -27.58
N LYS A 571 7.78 -20.75 -28.11
CA LYS A 571 7.71 -21.98 -27.32
C LYS A 571 8.88 -22.12 -26.35
N GLU A 572 10.10 -21.84 -26.81
CA GLU A 572 11.31 -21.89 -25.96
C GLU A 572 11.26 -20.86 -24.83
N GLU A 573 10.68 -19.69 -25.09
CA GLU A 573 10.47 -18.65 -24.09
C GLU A 573 9.26 -18.92 -23.19
N ARG A 574 8.44 -19.95 -23.42
CA ARG A 574 7.23 -20.25 -22.61
C ARG A 574 6.23 -19.08 -22.56
N LEU A 575 5.92 -18.54 -23.74
CA LEU A 575 4.98 -17.43 -23.89
C LEU A 575 3.54 -17.92 -24.09
N GLU A 576 3.11 -19.00 -23.40
CA GLU A 576 1.82 -19.65 -23.66
C GLU A 576 0.59 -18.75 -23.42
N SER A 577 0.75 -17.66 -22.66
CA SER A 577 -0.30 -16.65 -22.42
C SER A 577 -0.28 -15.48 -23.43
N LYS A 578 0.56 -15.56 -24.47
CA LYS A 578 0.75 -14.56 -25.53
C LYS A 578 0.97 -15.22 -26.90
N LEU A 579 0.25 -16.30 -27.19
CA LEU A 579 0.38 -17.04 -28.45
C LEU A 579 -0.61 -16.60 -29.53
N ALA A 580 -1.71 -15.93 -29.19
CA ALA A 580 -2.74 -15.56 -30.17
C ALA A 580 -2.16 -14.73 -31.32
N GLY A 581 -1.45 -13.65 -31.00
CA GLY A 581 -0.80 -12.79 -32.01
C GLY A 581 0.25 -13.54 -32.82
N ALA A 582 1.09 -14.35 -32.17
CA ALA A 582 2.15 -15.10 -32.85
C ALA A 582 1.58 -16.10 -33.87
N TYR A 583 0.47 -16.78 -33.52
CA TYR A 583 -0.23 -17.68 -34.43
C TYR A 583 -0.94 -16.94 -35.55
N THR A 584 -1.52 -15.75 -35.30
CA THR A 584 -2.09 -14.90 -36.34
C THR A 584 -1.04 -14.50 -37.39
N ILE A 585 0.12 -14.00 -36.95
CA ILE A 585 1.22 -13.60 -37.84
C ILE A 585 1.71 -14.80 -38.67
N ALA A 586 1.84 -15.97 -38.05
CA ALA A 586 2.22 -17.19 -38.75
C ALA A 586 1.16 -17.60 -39.78
N ALA A 587 -0.13 -17.60 -39.40
CA ALA A 587 -1.23 -17.99 -40.28
C ALA A 587 -1.29 -17.10 -41.53
N LEU A 588 -1.16 -15.79 -41.36
CA LEU A 588 -1.15 -14.80 -42.44
C LEU A 588 0.07 -14.98 -43.34
N ASN A 589 1.27 -15.17 -42.80
CA ASN A 589 2.49 -15.32 -43.60
C ASN A 589 2.55 -16.66 -44.34
N PHE A 590 2.05 -17.75 -43.76
CA PHE A 590 1.88 -19.00 -44.51
C PHE A 590 0.88 -18.80 -45.67
N ASN A 591 -0.17 -18.00 -45.48
CA ASN A 591 -1.12 -17.70 -46.56
C ASN A 591 -0.50 -16.86 -47.68
N LEU A 592 0.29 -15.83 -47.32
CA LEU A 592 1.06 -14.99 -48.23
C LEU A 592 2.03 -15.79 -49.10
N LEU A 593 2.58 -16.87 -48.57
CA LEU A 593 3.46 -17.80 -49.30
C LEU A 593 2.70 -18.91 -50.06
N GLY A 594 1.37 -18.95 -49.98
CA GLY A 594 0.55 -19.97 -50.65
C GLY A 594 0.47 -21.33 -49.93
N HIS A 595 0.85 -21.40 -48.66
CA HIS A 595 0.79 -22.62 -47.84
C HIS A 595 -0.53 -22.74 -47.07
N ALA A 596 -1.62 -23.04 -47.79
CA ALA A 596 -2.97 -23.08 -47.22
C ALA A 596 -3.11 -24.01 -46.00
N LYS A 597 -2.49 -25.20 -46.00
CA LYS A 597 -2.61 -26.17 -44.89
C LYS A 597 -2.01 -25.61 -43.59
N GLN A 598 -0.82 -25.02 -43.66
CA GLN A 598 -0.17 -24.39 -42.53
C GLN A 598 -0.94 -23.14 -42.08
N SER A 599 -1.44 -22.34 -43.03
CA SER A 599 -2.27 -21.17 -42.70
C SER A 599 -3.50 -21.57 -41.89
N VAL A 600 -4.27 -22.56 -42.33
CA VAL A 600 -5.45 -23.06 -41.61
C VAL A 600 -5.07 -23.61 -40.22
N LYS A 601 -3.97 -24.36 -40.12
CA LYS A 601 -3.49 -24.88 -38.83
C LYS A 601 -3.25 -23.75 -37.83
N TYR A 602 -2.48 -22.73 -38.21
CA TYR A 602 -2.14 -21.65 -37.31
C TYR A 602 -3.29 -20.68 -37.08
N ALA A 603 -4.19 -20.50 -38.07
CA ALA A 603 -5.42 -19.73 -37.87
C ALA A 603 -6.31 -20.39 -36.79
N LYS A 604 -6.45 -21.72 -36.80
CA LYS A 604 -7.18 -22.45 -35.75
C LYS A 604 -6.52 -22.34 -34.38
N LEU A 605 -5.18 -22.40 -34.32
CA LEU A 605 -4.44 -22.20 -33.06
C LEU A 605 -4.55 -20.76 -32.55
N ALA A 606 -4.56 -19.77 -33.45
CA ALA A 606 -4.79 -18.36 -33.12
C ALA A 606 -6.19 -18.13 -32.53
N VAL A 607 -7.21 -18.78 -33.10
CA VAL A 607 -8.58 -18.77 -32.55
C VAL A 607 -8.60 -19.38 -31.15
N GLU A 608 -8.01 -20.56 -30.94
CA GLU A 608 -7.97 -21.22 -29.63
C GLU A 608 -7.27 -20.34 -28.58
N ALA A 609 -6.09 -19.81 -28.90
CA ALA A 609 -5.35 -18.91 -28.01
C ALA A 609 -6.10 -17.60 -27.76
N GLY A 610 -6.66 -16.98 -28.81
CA GLY A 610 -7.38 -15.72 -28.73
C GLY A 610 -8.65 -15.81 -27.88
N LEU A 611 -9.36 -16.95 -27.87
CA LEU A 611 -10.49 -17.17 -26.98
C LEU A 611 -10.10 -17.14 -25.50
N MET A 612 -8.89 -17.60 -25.16
CA MET A 612 -8.38 -17.57 -23.78
C MET A 612 -7.78 -16.20 -23.42
N GLU A 613 -6.98 -15.63 -24.32
CA GLU A 613 -6.19 -14.41 -24.10
C GLU A 613 -7.00 -13.12 -24.26
N ASN A 614 -7.95 -13.09 -25.21
CA ASN A 614 -8.70 -11.88 -25.59
C ASN A 614 -10.21 -12.04 -25.43
N GLY A 615 -10.71 -13.27 -25.42
CA GLY A 615 -12.14 -13.59 -25.29
C GLY A 615 -12.86 -13.76 -26.63
N PRO A 616 -14.12 -14.26 -26.59
CA PRO A 616 -14.95 -14.46 -27.77
C PRO A 616 -15.40 -13.14 -28.40
N GLY A 617 -15.66 -13.15 -29.72
CA GLY A 617 -16.20 -11.99 -30.44
C GLY A 617 -15.21 -10.85 -30.67
N THR A 618 -13.91 -11.08 -30.44
CA THR A 618 -12.87 -10.12 -30.80
C THR A 618 -12.58 -10.18 -32.30
N ALA A 619 -12.29 -9.03 -32.90
CA ALA A 619 -12.07 -8.92 -34.36
C ALA A 619 -10.96 -9.87 -34.86
N ASP A 620 -9.90 -10.05 -34.08
CA ASP A 620 -8.81 -10.97 -34.41
C ASP A 620 -9.25 -12.43 -34.45
N VAL A 621 -10.07 -12.86 -33.48
CA VAL A 621 -10.63 -14.21 -33.44
C VAL A 621 -11.53 -14.45 -34.65
N GLU A 622 -12.42 -13.50 -34.96
CA GLU A 622 -13.31 -13.58 -36.14
C GLU A 622 -12.52 -13.59 -37.46
N ALA A 623 -11.48 -12.77 -37.57
CA ALA A 623 -10.62 -12.72 -38.75
C ALA A 623 -9.91 -14.05 -38.98
N MET A 624 -9.39 -14.67 -37.91
CA MET A 624 -8.74 -15.98 -38.01
C MET A 624 -9.72 -17.12 -38.27
N GLN A 625 -10.97 -17.04 -37.78
CA GLN A 625 -12.03 -17.98 -38.17
C GLN A 625 -12.33 -17.90 -39.67
N LYS A 626 -12.46 -16.68 -40.22
CA LYS A 626 -12.68 -16.46 -41.65
C LYS A 626 -11.50 -16.98 -42.49
N LEU A 627 -10.26 -16.67 -42.09
CA LEU A 627 -9.05 -17.18 -42.75
C LEU A 627 -8.98 -18.72 -42.71
N ALA A 628 -9.35 -19.35 -41.60
CA ALA A 628 -9.35 -20.81 -41.47
C ALA A 628 -10.42 -21.48 -42.34
N ALA A 629 -11.55 -20.81 -42.58
CA ALA A 629 -12.65 -21.30 -43.40
C ALA A 629 -12.34 -21.20 -44.90
N ASP A 630 -11.79 -20.07 -45.35
CA ASP A 630 -11.41 -19.85 -46.75
C ASP A 630 -10.05 -19.15 -46.88
N PRO A 631 -8.94 -19.91 -46.77
CA PRO A 631 -7.60 -19.33 -46.88
C PRO A 631 -7.29 -18.81 -48.29
N LYS A 632 -7.92 -19.35 -49.34
CA LYS A 632 -7.64 -18.99 -50.74
C LYS A 632 -8.42 -17.76 -51.21
N GLY A 633 -9.61 -17.54 -50.67
CA GLY A 633 -10.39 -16.32 -50.90
C GLY A 633 -9.95 -15.13 -50.05
N HIS A 634 -9.13 -15.36 -49.00
CA HIS A 634 -8.58 -14.29 -48.19
C HIS A 634 -7.58 -13.42 -48.97
N PHE A 635 -7.61 -12.10 -48.76
CA PHE A 635 -6.81 -11.12 -49.54
C PHE A 635 -5.28 -11.33 -49.45
N THR A 636 -4.81 -12.06 -48.44
CA THR A 636 -3.39 -12.39 -48.29
C THR A 636 -2.97 -13.61 -49.10
N TRP A 637 -3.87 -14.32 -49.76
CA TRP A 637 -3.52 -15.54 -50.49
C TRP A 637 -2.46 -15.28 -51.57
N ARG A 638 -1.31 -15.97 -51.47
CA ARG A 638 -0.19 -15.87 -52.42
C ARG A 638 0.34 -14.45 -52.65
N GLY A 639 0.10 -13.51 -51.72
CA GLY A 639 0.53 -12.11 -51.86
C GLY A 639 2.05 -11.90 -51.97
N ARG A 640 2.87 -12.89 -51.57
CA ARG A 640 4.34 -12.88 -51.72
C ARG A 640 4.85 -13.81 -52.83
N VAL A 641 3.96 -14.49 -53.56
CA VAL A 641 4.32 -15.37 -54.67
C VAL A 641 4.15 -14.58 -55.97
N LYS A 642 5.20 -13.85 -56.34
CA LYS A 642 5.33 -13.26 -57.69
C LYS A 642 5.86 -14.30 -58.66
#